data_AF-A0A7J6MKL9-F1
#
_entry.id   AF-A0A7J6MKL9-F1
#
_cell.length_a   1.000
_cell.length_b   1.000
_cell.length_c   1.000
_cell.angle_alpha   90.00
_cell.angle_beta   90.00
_cell.angle_gamma   90.00
#
_symmetry.space_group_name_H-M   'P 1'
#
loop_
_entity.id
_entity.type
_entity.pdbx_description
1 polymer ?
#
loop_
_entity_poly.entity_id
_entity_poly.type
_entity_poly.pdbx_seq_one_letter_code
_entity_poly.pdbx_strand_id
1 'polypeptide(L)'
;MASAATNKDHYKARIEKNLDNTLAECFIPELGMPKKGKVREIYFTDANVVMVTNDRVSAFDYVLPNMIPFKGQVLNTISQWAMNSTKDIVPNAMVGDHLVDPAVVVQRKMKNVGVECIVRGYLWGSMAAAYEKGDRTFCGLKLEEGLLRYQKFPTPIFTPTTKADVGHDENMTMDEVIRFCGADVAQKIKELSLKLYERGAELMRQRGLILLDTKYEFGIDESGMLHVIDEVNTPDSSRMCDVKEWEEKFPQIQKIMHDGKLDSARSGQSDASWAKCYRNVSELLKDHPHLKPAEFSKQYVRDALLDMGFKPDQDKSVPKLSKEHVVECAYRYIAVCERVTGQSFEWPSETVKLTPEERVCSNLKHHGFIKGCCAAVFAGSDSDMPHIEKCQKELAKYGIPSHYRICSAHKQPTRLEAALQMYNKSIEPMAIIASAGGTDALSGTASFLSVWPVVSCPPDPHNPSCIGNPPLSSNVYVQRPGNAARFIAQMFGSCCNVKSVRKALVDEAEGKMEVVEGRIRHPKGVFNVTKASVTVSGYLTFRENELLFDMDLQVIICYLKVDNIAYDMYGDNLVVIMENKALEAAVARCPIFDRERDFMALDFVREPTAVVLIGVADGRIRHPKGLFIPDPRQPAPYMDGSFRFEDDELRFDIHVVIYECHIDVDGVGYDMLGSDAVIIKISQPLADAIAACPQLERDDFHELEFKPSSDPGQDKIIYSYRGFWAAPFVQSACLV
;
A
#
# COMPACT_ATOMS: atom_id res chain seq x y z
N MET A 1 -4.36 13.77 44.13
CA MET A 1 -4.90 14.74 43.14
C MET A 1 -3.80 15.52 42.42
N ALA A 2 -2.74 15.99 43.11
CA ALA A 2 -1.63 16.72 42.47
C ALA A 2 -0.88 15.95 41.36
N SER A 3 -0.75 14.61 41.45
CA SER A 3 -0.07 13.76 40.43
C SER A 3 -0.91 13.45 39.18
N ALA A 4 -2.24 13.46 39.29
CA ALA A 4 -3.14 13.19 38.16
C ALA A 4 -3.37 14.45 37.31
N ALA A 5 -3.43 15.63 37.96
CA ALA A 5 -3.51 16.92 37.27
C ALA A 5 -2.24 17.21 36.46
N THR A 6 -1.06 16.94 37.03
CA THR A 6 0.24 17.08 36.32
C THR A 6 0.34 16.17 35.09
N ASN A 7 -0.25 14.97 35.12
CA ASN A 7 -0.27 14.08 33.96
C ASN A 7 -1.24 14.56 32.87
N LYS A 8 -2.44 15.03 33.23
CA LYS A 8 -3.42 15.59 32.27
C LYS A 8 -2.83 16.78 31.51
N ASP A 9 -2.25 17.74 32.22
CA ASP A 9 -1.69 18.94 31.61
C ASP A 9 -0.48 18.61 30.72
N HIS A 10 0.36 17.65 31.14
CA HIS A 10 1.46 17.14 30.31
C HIS A 10 0.96 16.53 28.99
N TYR A 11 -0.06 15.67 29.05
CA TYR A 11 -0.65 15.06 27.85
C TYR A 11 -1.24 16.11 26.92
N LYS A 12 -2.00 17.06 27.47
CA LYS A 12 -2.57 18.15 26.68
C LYS A 12 -1.51 19.00 26.00
N ALA A 13 -0.44 19.36 26.71
CA ALA A 13 0.67 20.10 26.12
C ALA A 13 1.34 19.32 24.98
N ARG A 14 1.43 17.98 25.09
CA ARG A 14 1.98 17.13 24.04
C ARG A 14 1.04 17.00 22.83
N ILE A 15 -0.28 16.92 23.05
CA ILE A 15 -1.30 16.96 21.99
C ILE A 15 -1.25 18.30 21.26
N GLU A 16 -1.14 19.41 21.98
CA GLU A 16 -1.07 20.75 21.38
C GLU A 16 0.12 20.90 20.43
N LYS A 17 1.25 20.27 20.74
CA LYS A 17 2.43 20.24 19.84
C LYS A 17 2.22 19.38 18.60
N ASN A 18 1.19 18.53 18.58
CA ASN A 18 0.92 17.55 17.52
C ASN A 18 -0.44 17.77 16.85
N LEU A 19 -1.02 18.97 16.92
CA LEU A 19 -2.30 19.26 16.29
C LEU A 19 -2.30 19.05 14.77
N ASP A 20 -1.15 19.29 14.13
CA ASP A 20 -0.97 19.11 12.69
C ASP A 20 -0.60 17.66 12.32
N ASN A 21 -0.28 16.81 13.30
CA ASN A 21 0.09 15.42 13.09
C ASN A 21 -1.16 14.54 13.05
N THR A 22 -1.98 14.75 12.02
CA THR A 22 -3.30 14.15 11.86
C THR A 22 -3.48 13.56 10.47
N LEU A 23 -4.20 12.45 10.37
CA LEU A 23 -4.48 11.78 9.10
C LEU A 23 -5.89 12.14 8.61
N ALA A 24 -6.00 12.99 7.59
CA ALA A 24 -7.31 13.41 7.04
C ALA A 24 -7.87 12.42 6.03
N GLU A 25 -7.13 12.26 4.94
CA GLU A 25 -7.39 11.36 3.83
C GLU A 25 -6.05 10.82 3.38
N CYS A 26 -5.97 9.51 3.18
CA CYS A 26 -4.75 8.80 2.85
C CYS A 26 -5.02 7.95 1.62
N PHE A 27 -4.95 8.59 0.44
CA PHE A 27 -5.02 7.86 -0.81
C PHE A 27 -3.71 7.12 -1.07
N ILE A 28 -3.78 5.79 -1.21
CA ILE A 28 -2.64 4.91 -1.45
C ILE A 28 -2.78 4.34 -2.87
N PRO A 29 -2.03 4.90 -3.86
CA PRO A 29 -2.17 4.52 -5.26
C PRO A 29 -2.00 3.01 -5.52
N GLU A 30 -1.09 2.36 -4.78
CA GLU A 30 -0.75 0.95 -4.87
C GLU A 30 -1.91 0.03 -4.44
N LEU A 31 -2.84 0.54 -3.62
CA LEU A 31 -4.02 -0.20 -3.15
C LEU A 31 -5.30 0.15 -3.92
N GLY A 32 -5.25 1.12 -4.83
CA GLY A 32 -6.38 1.44 -5.70
C GLY A 32 -7.40 2.39 -5.08
N MET A 33 -8.66 2.31 -5.50
CA MET A 33 -9.69 3.25 -5.06
C MET A 33 -10.28 2.77 -3.73
N PRO A 34 -10.24 3.56 -2.66
CA PRO A 34 -10.90 3.17 -1.42
C PRO A 34 -12.41 3.38 -1.53
N LYS A 35 -13.19 2.53 -0.84
CA LYS A 35 -14.54 2.91 -0.39
C LYS A 35 -14.35 3.94 0.74
N LYS A 36 -14.67 5.21 0.45
CA LYS A 36 -14.61 6.28 1.44
C LYS A 36 -15.83 6.21 2.37
N GLY A 37 -15.58 5.98 3.66
CA GLY A 37 -16.56 6.15 4.73
C GLY A 37 -16.43 7.51 5.42
N LYS A 38 -17.29 7.78 6.42
CA LYS A 38 -17.25 9.02 7.21
C LYS A 38 -15.89 9.22 7.90
N VAL A 39 -15.31 8.14 8.44
CA VAL A 39 -14.08 8.18 9.26
C VAL A 39 -13.04 7.10 8.90
N ARG A 40 -13.22 6.39 7.78
CA ARG A 40 -12.27 5.37 7.29
C ARG A 40 -12.19 5.36 5.77
N GLU A 41 -11.05 4.96 5.25
CA GLU A 41 -10.85 4.59 3.85
C GLU A 41 -10.58 3.10 3.77
N ILE A 42 -11.40 2.38 3.01
CA ILE A 42 -11.40 0.92 2.96
C ILE A 42 -10.93 0.47 1.58
N TYR A 43 -9.77 -0.18 1.54
CA TYR A 43 -9.19 -0.75 0.33
C TYR A 43 -9.49 -2.24 0.26
N PHE A 44 -10.19 -2.66 -0.80
CA PHE A 44 -10.44 -4.06 -1.07
C PHE A 44 -9.34 -4.59 -2.00
N THR A 45 -8.43 -5.38 -1.44
CA THR A 45 -7.41 -6.11 -2.18
C THR A 45 -7.88 -7.54 -2.47
N ASP A 46 -7.05 -8.34 -3.13
CA ASP A 46 -7.39 -9.72 -3.49
C ASP A 46 -7.73 -10.59 -2.26
N ALA A 47 -6.83 -10.62 -1.27
CA ALA A 47 -6.98 -11.45 -0.07
C ALA A 47 -7.49 -10.67 1.16
N ASN A 48 -7.22 -9.37 1.21
CA ASN A 48 -7.39 -8.56 2.41
C ASN A 48 -8.28 -7.34 2.17
N VAL A 49 -8.80 -6.80 3.27
CA VAL A 49 -9.40 -5.49 3.40
C VAL A 49 -8.47 -4.65 4.26
N VAL A 50 -7.85 -3.64 3.68
CA VAL A 50 -6.97 -2.69 4.38
C VAL A 50 -7.81 -1.47 4.74
N MET A 51 -7.97 -1.19 6.03
CA MET A 51 -8.76 -0.08 6.54
C MET A 51 -7.84 0.96 7.15
N VAL A 52 -7.81 2.15 6.56
CA VAL A 52 -7.10 3.31 7.09
C VAL A 52 -8.08 4.15 7.89
N THR A 53 -7.91 4.16 9.21
CA THR A 53 -8.75 4.94 10.13
C THR A 53 -8.22 6.36 10.20
N ASN A 54 -9.03 7.33 9.77
CA ASN A 54 -8.64 8.74 9.78
C ASN A 54 -8.99 9.42 11.11
N ASP A 55 -8.39 10.59 11.32
CA ASP A 55 -8.57 11.41 12.51
C ASP A 55 -9.79 12.34 12.43
N ARG A 56 -10.65 12.15 11.41
CA ARG A 56 -11.94 12.84 11.33
C ARG A 56 -12.89 12.28 12.39
N VAL A 57 -13.77 13.16 12.85
CA VAL A 57 -14.85 12.82 13.77
C VAL A 57 -16.18 13.25 13.17
N SER A 58 -17.22 12.47 13.44
CA SER A 58 -18.58 12.80 13.01
C SER A 58 -19.55 12.87 14.18
N ALA A 59 -20.44 13.85 14.15
CA ALA A 59 -21.49 14.05 15.14
C ALA A 59 -22.76 14.53 14.44
N PHE A 60 -23.92 14.02 14.88
CA PHE A 60 -25.22 14.33 14.27
C PHE A 60 -25.24 14.17 12.74
N ASP A 61 -24.58 13.12 12.24
CA ASP A 61 -24.40 12.84 10.81
C ASP A 61 -23.59 13.84 9.98
N TYR A 62 -23.03 14.88 10.61
CA TYR A 62 -22.03 15.75 10.00
C TYR A 62 -20.62 15.21 10.26
N VAL A 63 -19.78 15.18 9.23
CA VAL A 63 -18.32 15.05 9.39
C VAL A 63 -17.78 16.43 9.74
N LEU A 64 -17.09 16.53 10.87
CA LEU A 64 -16.56 17.81 11.33
C LEU A 64 -15.37 18.24 10.45
N PRO A 65 -15.19 19.55 10.25
CA PRO A 65 -14.01 20.10 9.56
C PRO A 65 -12.71 19.97 10.40
N ASN A 66 -12.81 19.72 11.70
CA ASN A 66 -11.67 19.49 12.58
C ASN A 66 -11.24 18.03 12.54
N MET A 67 -9.93 17.81 12.68
CA MET A 67 -9.38 16.50 13.03
C MET A 67 -9.09 16.42 14.53
N ILE A 68 -9.17 15.20 15.07
CA ILE A 68 -8.83 14.88 16.45
C ILE A 68 -7.53 14.07 16.41
N PRO A 69 -6.38 14.64 16.80
CA PRO A 69 -5.10 13.95 16.74
C PRO A 69 -5.12 12.58 17.38
N PHE A 70 -4.53 11.61 16.70
CA PHE A 70 -4.35 10.23 17.17
C PHE A 70 -5.63 9.43 17.39
N LYS A 71 -6.78 9.93 16.94
CA LYS A 71 -8.05 9.22 17.05
C LYS A 71 -7.96 7.85 16.36
N GLY A 72 -7.43 7.80 15.13
CA GLY A 72 -7.31 6.53 14.39
C GLY A 72 -6.50 5.48 15.16
N GLN A 73 -5.36 5.89 15.71
CA GLN A 73 -4.50 5.06 16.56
C GLN A 73 -5.25 4.54 17.79
N VAL A 74 -5.90 5.43 18.54
CA VAL A 74 -6.66 5.03 19.75
C VAL A 74 -7.73 3.99 19.43
N LEU A 75 -8.52 4.22 18.38
CA LEU A 75 -9.62 3.31 18.02
C LEU A 75 -9.08 1.93 17.65
N ASN A 76 -8.04 1.88 16.83
CA ASN A 76 -7.46 0.61 16.39
C ASN A 76 -6.78 -0.14 17.54
N THR A 77 -6.06 0.54 18.43
CA THR A 77 -5.42 -0.09 19.60
C THR A 77 -6.46 -0.70 20.55
N ILE A 78 -7.53 0.03 20.87
CA ILE A 78 -8.62 -0.50 21.70
C ILE A 78 -9.29 -1.70 21.02
N SER A 79 -9.59 -1.59 19.73
CA SER A 79 -10.24 -2.65 18.97
C SER A 79 -9.39 -3.91 18.91
N GLN A 80 -8.09 -3.79 18.65
CA GLN A 80 -7.16 -4.93 18.67
C GLN A 80 -7.15 -5.60 20.05
N TRP A 81 -7.02 -4.82 21.11
CA TRP A 81 -7.00 -5.36 22.47
C TRP A 81 -8.29 -6.11 22.82
N ALA A 82 -9.44 -5.54 22.45
CA ALA A 82 -10.76 -6.14 22.69
C ALA A 82 -10.96 -7.41 21.87
N MET A 83 -10.61 -7.38 20.58
CA MET A 83 -10.65 -8.54 19.69
C MET A 83 -9.72 -9.66 20.16
N ASN A 84 -8.54 -9.33 20.71
CA ASN A 84 -7.62 -10.30 21.29
C ASN A 84 -8.16 -10.93 22.58
N SER A 85 -8.85 -10.15 23.41
CA SER A 85 -9.42 -10.57 24.70
C SER A 85 -10.72 -11.37 24.58
N THR A 86 -11.23 -11.54 23.36
CA THR A 86 -12.50 -12.23 23.06
C THR A 86 -12.36 -13.32 21.98
N LYS A 87 -11.14 -13.69 21.58
CA LYS A 87 -10.87 -14.74 20.59
C LYS A 87 -11.45 -16.11 21.00
N ASP A 88 -11.60 -16.37 22.30
CA ASP A 88 -12.21 -17.58 22.86
C ASP A 88 -13.72 -17.66 22.61
N ILE A 89 -14.39 -16.52 22.35
CA ILE A 89 -15.82 -16.42 22.12
C ILE A 89 -16.14 -16.54 20.62
N VAL A 90 -15.44 -15.75 19.81
CA VAL A 90 -15.58 -15.73 18.35
C VAL A 90 -14.23 -15.32 17.74
N PRO A 91 -13.80 -15.95 16.63
CA PRO A 91 -12.61 -15.48 15.94
C PRO A 91 -12.84 -14.08 15.37
N ASN A 92 -11.76 -13.34 15.11
CA ASN A 92 -11.83 -12.04 14.44
C ASN A 92 -11.18 -12.11 13.05
N ALA A 93 -11.41 -11.08 12.25
CA ALA A 93 -10.91 -11.03 10.88
C ALA A 93 -9.48 -10.47 10.74
N MET A 94 -8.84 -9.98 11.81
CA MET A 94 -7.54 -9.34 11.71
C MET A 94 -6.46 -10.29 11.16
N VAL A 95 -5.59 -9.74 10.32
CA VAL A 95 -4.39 -10.43 9.84
C VAL A 95 -3.26 -10.18 10.84
N GLY A 96 -2.78 -11.24 11.49
CA GLY A 96 -1.79 -11.16 12.56
C GLY A 96 -2.36 -10.71 13.91
N ASP A 97 -1.49 -10.66 14.92
CA ASP A 97 -1.87 -10.28 16.30
C ASP A 97 -1.57 -8.80 16.62
N HIS A 98 -0.87 -8.10 15.72
CA HIS A 98 -0.40 -6.72 15.88
C HIS A 98 -0.85 -5.84 14.71
N LEU A 99 -0.93 -4.53 14.95
CA LEU A 99 -1.30 -3.57 13.91
C LEU A 99 -0.09 -3.36 13.00
N VAL A 100 -0.32 -3.34 11.69
CA VAL A 100 0.72 -3.03 10.70
C VAL A 100 1.17 -1.57 10.84
N ASP A 101 0.24 -0.72 11.23
CA ASP A 101 0.41 0.69 11.54
C ASP A 101 -0.67 1.08 12.57
N PRO A 102 -0.38 1.95 13.54
CA PRO A 102 -1.39 2.45 14.48
C PRO A 102 -2.71 2.92 13.82
N ALA A 103 -2.66 3.55 12.65
CA ALA A 103 -3.84 4.03 11.92
C ALA A 103 -4.45 2.99 10.96
N VAL A 104 -3.87 1.79 10.84
CA VAL A 104 -4.30 0.79 9.86
C VAL A 104 -4.68 -0.54 10.49
N VAL A 105 -5.86 -1.05 10.12
CA VAL A 105 -6.29 -2.42 10.41
C VAL A 105 -6.37 -3.20 9.11
N VAL A 106 -5.70 -4.35 9.06
CA VAL A 106 -5.83 -5.29 7.95
C VAL A 106 -6.69 -6.47 8.39
N GLN A 107 -7.75 -6.75 7.64
CA GLN A 107 -8.63 -7.89 7.86
C GLN A 107 -8.64 -8.82 6.65
N ARG A 108 -8.84 -10.12 6.86
CA ARG A 108 -9.17 -11.05 5.79
C ARG A 108 -10.50 -10.66 5.15
N LYS A 109 -10.59 -10.80 3.83
CA LYS A 109 -11.82 -10.52 3.10
C LYS A 109 -12.92 -11.50 3.52
N MET A 110 -14.09 -10.98 3.86
CA MET A 110 -15.25 -11.77 4.31
C MET A 110 -16.55 -11.23 3.71
N LYS A 111 -17.57 -12.08 3.64
CA LYS A 111 -18.92 -11.66 3.30
C LYS A 111 -19.55 -11.00 4.53
N ASN A 112 -19.84 -9.70 4.47
CA ASN A 112 -20.48 -9.00 5.58
C ASN A 112 -21.92 -9.52 5.79
N VAL A 113 -22.33 -9.73 7.04
CA VAL A 113 -23.70 -10.11 7.42
C VAL A 113 -24.69 -8.96 7.19
N GLY A 114 -24.24 -7.70 7.29
CA GLY A 114 -25.03 -6.51 6.98
C GLY A 114 -25.99 -6.07 8.10
N VAL A 115 -25.78 -6.52 9.34
CA VAL A 115 -26.59 -6.17 10.52
C VAL A 115 -25.70 -5.54 11.58
N GLU A 116 -26.08 -4.35 12.04
CA GLU A 116 -25.43 -3.70 13.18
C GLU A 116 -26.01 -4.27 14.48
N CYS A 117 -25.20 -5.05 15.18
CA CYS A 117 -25.60 -5.79 16.37
C CYS A 117 -25.36 -4.95 17.63
N ILE A 118 -26.30 -4.05 17.95
CA ILE A 118 -26.19 -3.22 19.16
C ILE A 118 -26.66 -4.01 20.38
N VAL A 119 -25.83 -4.02 21.43
CA VAL A 119 -26.18 -4.58 22.74
C VAL A 119 -26.14 -3.48 23.79
N ARG A 120 -27.16 -3.47 24.66
CA ARG A 120 -27.33 -2.45 25.71
C ARG A 120 -27.44 -3.12 27.07
N GLY A 121 -26.60 -2.71 28.02
CA GLY A 121 -26.78 -3.09 29.43
C GLY A 121 -27.43 -1.99 30.26
N TYR A 122 -27.60 -0.79 29.70
CA TYR A 122 -28.18 0.37 30.37
C TYR A 122 -29.17 1.11 29.47
N LEU A 123 -30.18 1.74 30.07
CA LEU A 123 -31.11 2.62 29.36
C LEU A 123 -30.41 3.94 29.03
N TRP A 124 -29.91 4.07 27.80
CA TRP A 124 -29.17 5.24 27.36
C TRP A 124 -29.41 5.56 25.87
N GLY A 125 -28.84 6.65 25.38
CA GLY A 125 -28.85 7.02 23.96
C GLY A 125 -30.24 7.22 23.37
N SER A 126 -30.44 6.72 22.15
CA SER A 126 -31.71 6.80 21.40
C SER A 126 -32.84 6.05 22.09
N MET A 127 -32.56 4.91 22.72
CA MET A 127 -33.55 4.14 23.48
C MET A 127 -34.08 4.95 24.67
N ALA A 128 -33.20 5.58 25.45
CA ALA A 128 -33.64 6.45 26.54
C ALA A 128 -34.45 7.64 26.03
N ALA A 129 -34.07 8.24 24.90
CA ALA A 129 -34.82 9.34 24.31
C ALA A 129 -36.23 8.94 23.85
N ALA A 130 -36.39 7.76 23.25
CA ALA A 130 -37.70 7.21 22.90
C ALA A 130 -38.54 6.90 24.16
N TYR A 131 -37.93 6.25 25.15
CA TYR A 131 -38.58 5.91 26.41
C TYR A 131 -39.11 7.13 27.17
N GLU A 132 -38.31 8.20 27.26
CA GLU A 132 -38.68 9.46 27.89
C GLU A 132 -39.78 10.23 27.12
N LYS A 133 -40.02 9.90 25.85
CA LYS A 133 -41.15 10.40 25.04
C LYS A 133 -42.42 9.56 25.21
N GLY A 134 -42.35 8.43 25.92
CA GLY A 134 -43.48 7.54 26.17
C GLY A 134 -43.44 6.23 25.41
N ASP A 135 -42.44 6.00 24.54
CA ASP A 135 -42.33 4.73 23.83
C ASP A 135 -41.97 3.59 24.79
N ARG A 136 -42.70 2.48 24.71
CA ARG A 136 -42.47 1.27 25.52
C ARG A 136 -42.09 0.06 24.71
N THR A 137 -41.93 0.24 23.39
CA THR A 137 -41.46 -0.80 22.49
C THR A 137 -40.24 -0.28 21.74
N PHE A 138 -39.17 -1.07 21.70
CA PHE A 138 -37.94 -0.72 20.97
C PHE A 138 -37.35 -1.98 20.33
N CYS A 139 -37.09 -1.98 19.02
CA CYS A 139 -36.69 -3.20 18.28
C CYS A 139 -37.63 -4.40 18.52
N GLY A 140 -38.93 -4.15 18.73
CA GLY A 140 -39.92 -5.19 19.06
C GLY A 140 -39.89 -5.68 20.52
N LEU A 141 -38.96 -5.20 21.35
CA LEU A 141 -38.88 -5.52 22.77
C LEU A 141 -39.80 -4.59 23.58
N LYS A 142 -40.57 -5.16 24.50
CA LYS A 142 -41.34 -4.37 25.49
C LYS A 142 -40.44 -4.00 26.65
N LEU A 143 -40.39 -2.71 26.97
CA LEU A 143 -39.63 -2.17 28.10
C LEU A 143 -40.53 -2.04 29.32
N GLU A 144 -40.00 -2.33 30.51
CA GLU A 144 -40.70 -2.16 31.78
C GLU A 144 -41.04 -0.69 32.04
N GLU A 145 -42.07 -0.43 32.85
CA GLU A 145 -42.42 0.92 33.29
C GLU A 145 -41.46 1.45 34.37
N GLY A 146 -41.36 2.77 34.48
CA GLY A 146 -40.59 3.44 35.52
C GLY A 146 -39.06 3.40 35.33
N LEU A 147 -38.55 2.98 34.17
CA LEU A 147 -37.11 2.98 33.91
C LEU A 147 -36.58 4.40 33.77
N LEU A 148 -35.37 4.62 34.31
CA LEU A 148 -34.69 5.90 34.26
C LEU A 148 -33.46 5.83 33.35
N ARG A 149 -33.12 6.93 32.68
CA ARG A 149 -31.87 7.05 31.93
C ARG A 149 -30.68 6.76 32.85
N TYR A 150 -29.69 6.01 32.35
CA TYR A 150 -28.58 5.39 33.10
C TYR A 150 -28.96 4.19 33.98
N GLN A 151 -30.20 3.73 33.97
CA GLN A 151 -30.58 2.52 34.70
C GLN A 151 -30.01 1.27 34.04
N LYS A 152 -29.39 0.41 34.85
CA LYS A 152 -28.89 -0.90 34.41
C LYS A 152 -30.07 -1.85 34.17
N PHE A 153 -30.04 -2.58 33.07
CA PHE A 153 -30.98 -3.68 32.83
C PHE A 153 -30.60 -4.93 33.65
N PRO A 154 -31.57 -5.77 34.04
CA PRO A 154 -31.30 -7.04 34.70
C PRO A 154 -30.38 -7.95 33.86
N THR A 155 -30.61 -7.98 32.54
CA THR A 155 -29.80 -8.67 31.55
C THR A 155 -29.57 -7.76 30.34
N PRO A 156 -28.42 -7.83 29.65
CA PRO A 156 -28.21 -7.06 28.42
C PRO A 156 -29.25 -7.40 27.36
N ILE A 157 -29.64 -6.41 26.56
CA ILE A 157 -30.66 -6.55 25.51
C ILE A 157 -30.06 -6.29 24.13
N PHE A 158 -30.51 -7.08 23.15
CA PHE A 158 -30.10 -7.01 21.75
C PHE A 158 -31.06 -6.11 20.96
N THR A 159 -30.56 -5.02 20.38
CA THR A 159 -31.35 -4.00 19.67
C THR A 159 -30.73 -3.71 18.30
N PRO A 160 -30.86 -4.62 17.33
CA PRO A 160 -30.15 -4.52 16.07
C PRO A 160 -30.66 -3.36 15.21
N THR A 161 -29.81 -2.88 14.31
CA THR A 161 -30.15 -1.90 13.27
C THR A 161 -29.72 -2.38 11.88
N THR A 162 -30.36 -1.86 10.84
CA THR A 162 -29.88 -2.03 9.46
C THR A 162 -28.53 -1.33 9.30
N LYS A 163 -27.75 -1.75 8.30
CA LYS A 163 -26.59 -0.99 7.83
C LYS A 163 -26.96 -0.27 6.54
N ALA A 164 -27.31 1.00 6.61
CA ALA A 164 -27.72 1.76 5.41
C ALA A 164 -26.49 2.32 4.67
N ASP A 165 -26.33 2.00 3.38
CA ASP A 165 -25.31 2.64 2.54
C ASP A 165 -25.65 4.11 2.24
N VAL A 166 -26.95 4.46 2.25
CA VAL A 166 -27.49 5.83 2.08
C VAL A 166 -28.72 5.97 2.98
N GLY A 167 -28.72 6.95 3.89
CA GLY A 167 -29.79 7.16 4.87
C GLY A 167 -29.31 6.97 6.32
N HIS A 168 -30.26 6.86 7.26
CA HIS A 168 -29.96 6.54 8.66
C HIS A 168 -30.23 5.06 8.92
N ASP A 169 -29.46 4.46 9.82
CA ASP A 169 -29.67 3.09 10.27
C ASP A 169 -31.02 2.98 11.01
N GLU A 170 -31.81 1.97 10.67
CA GLU A 170 -33.15 1.78 11.20
C GLU A 170 -33.18 0.63 12.20
N ASN A 171 -33.96 0.77 13.28
CA ASN A 171 -34.15 -0.29 14.26
C ASN A 171 -34.78 -1.52 13.62
N MET A 172 -34.22 -2.70 13.90
CA MET A 172 -34.74 -3.98 13.46
C MET A 172 -35.31 -4.78 14.63
N THR A 173 -36.42 -5.45 14.40
CA THR A 173 -36.93 -6.55 15.22
C THR A 173 -36.14 -7.83 14.95
N MET A 174 -36.20 -8.81 15.86
CA MET A 174 -35.56 -10.10 15.65
C MET A 174 -36.08 -10.81 14.39
N ASP A 175 -37.40 -10.71 14.11
CA ASP A 175 -38.00 -11.30 12.92
C ASP A 175 -37.48 -10.66 11.61
N GLU A 176 -37.19 -9.36 11.63
CA GLU A 176 -36.56 -8.67 10.50
C GLU A 176 -35.13 -9.13 10.29
N VAL A 177 -34.36 -9.33 11.36
CA VAL A 177 -33.00 -9.90 11.27
C VAL A 177 -33.05 -11.32 10.68
N ILE A 178 -33.99 -12.15 11.14
CA ILE A 178 -34.18 -13.51 10.61
C ILE A 178 -34.53 -13.49 9.12
N ARG A 179 -35.41 -12.58 8.69
CA ARG A 179 -35.72 -12.41 7.26
C ARG A 179 -34.53 -11.92 6.45
N PHE A 180 -33.65 -11.12 7.04
CA PHE A 180 -32.51 -10.52 6.37
C PHE A 180 -31.34 -11.48 6.17
N CYS A 181 -30.90 -12.18 7.22
CA CYS A 181 -29.71 -13.04 7.18
C CYS A 181 -29.97 -14.54 7.41
N GLY A 182 -31.24 -14.93 7.62
CA GLY A 182 -31.63 -16.31 7.92
C GLY A 182 -31.59 -16.62 9.42
N ALA A 183 -32.41 -17.58 9.86
CA ALA A 183 -32.63 -17.88 11.27
C ALA A 183 -31.35 -18.30 12.01
N ASP A 184 -30.54 -19.17 11.41
CA ASP A 184 -29.33 -19.69 12.06
C ASP A 184 -28.28 -18.60 12.28
N VAL A 185 -28.05 -17.74 11.28
CA VAL A 185 -27.11 -16.61 11.38
C VAL A 185 -27.63 -15.60 12.38
N ALA A 186 -28.91 -15.23 12.30
CA ALA A 186 -29.55 -14.28 13.21
C ALA A 186 -29.41 -14.70 14.68
N GLN A 187 -29.66 -15.98 14.98
CA GLN A 187 -29.53 -16.49 16.34
C GLN A 187 -28.07 -16.48 16.83
N LYS A 188 -27.12 -16.90 15.97
CA LYS A 188 -25.69 -16.91 16.30
C LYS A 188 -25.15 -15.51 16.55
N ILE A 189 -25.43 -14.53 15.68
CA ILE A 189 -24.92 -13.16 15.85
C ILE A 189 -25.51 -12.51 17.12
N LYS A 190 -26.77 -12.79 17.46
CA LYS A 190 -27.37 -12.33 18.73
C LYS A 190 -26.66 -12.93 19.93
N GLU A 191 -26.47 -14.25 19.94
CA GLU A 191 -25.79 -14.95 21.04
C GLU A 191 -24.35 -14.47 21.22
N LEU A 192 -23.58 -14.38 20.13
CA LEU A 192 -22.21 -13.91 20.14
C LEU A 192 -22.11 -12.46 20.58
N SER A 193 -23.02 -11.59 20.13
CA SER A 193 -23.06 -10.18 20.55
C SER A 193 -23.29 -10.03 22.04
N LEU A 194 -24.22 -10.82 22.62
CA LEU A 194 -24.47 -10.80 24.06
C LEU A 194 -23.24 -11.27 24.85
N LYS A 195 -22.59 -12.37 24.44
CA LYS A 195 -21.36 -12.89 25.06
C LYS A 195 -20.19 -11.88 24.97
N LEU A 196 -19.99 -11.28 23.80
CA LEU A 196 -18.99 -10.22 23.59
C LEU A 196 -19.25 -9.01 24.49
N TYR A 197 -20.51 -8.58 24.58
CA TYR A 197 -20.91 -7.48 25.45
C TYR A 197 -20.63 -7.79 26.91
N GLU A 198 -21.01 -8.98 27.39
CA GLU A 198 -20.81 -9.39 28.78
C GLU A 198 -19.32 -9.39 29.16
N ARG A 199 -18.47 -10.03 28.33
CA ARG A 199 -17.02 -10.02 28.54
C ARG A 199 -16.45 -8.59 28.46
N GLY A 200 -16.90 -7.80 27.50
CA GLY A 200 -16.51 -6.40 27.35
C GLY A 200 -16.86 -5.55 28.57
N ALA A 201 -18.09 -5.70 29.08
CA ALA A 201 -18.58 -5.00 30.26
C ALA A 201 -17.82 -5.42 31.52
N GLU A 202 -17.51 -6.71 31.68
CA GLU A 202 -16.67 -7.22 32.77
C GLU A 202 -15.28 -6.58 32.74
N LEU A 203 -14.59 -6.67 31.59
CA LEU A 203 -13.25 -6.14 31.40
C LEU A 203 -13.20 -4.63 31.63
N MET A 204 -14.15 -3.87 31.08
CA MET A 204 -14.23 -2.43 31.31
C MET A 204 -14.48 -2.09 32.78
N ARG A 205 -15.33 -2.85 33.47
CA ARG A 205 -15.62 -2.63 34.89
C ARG A 205 -14.39 -2.83 35.76
N GLN A 206 -13.54 -3.82 35.44
CA GLN A 206 -12.24 -4.01 36.11
C GLN A 206 -11.31 -2.80 35.92
N ARG A 207 -11.47 -2.04 34.83
CA ARG A 207 -10.75 -0.78 34.57
C ARG A 207 -11.50 0.46 35.08
N GLY A 208 -12.56 0.27 35.87
CA GLY A 208 -13.39 1.34 36.44
C GLY A 208 -14.30 2.04 35.44
N LEU A 209 -14.61 1.41 34.31
CA LEU A 209 -15.51 1.92 33.29
C LEU A 209 -16.79 1.07 33.21
N ILE A 210 -17.93 1.71 32.98
CA ILE A 210 -19.18 1.05 32.65
C ILE A 210 -19.35 1.11 31.14
N LEU A 211 -19.46 -0.05 30.49
CA LEU A 211 -19.96 -0.15 29.13
C LEU A 211 -21.48 -0.02 29.16
N LEU A 212 -22.03 1.05 28.59
CA LEU A 212 -23.47 1.32 28.58
C LEU A 212 -24.16 0.57 27.43
N ASP A 213 -23.58 0.73 26.24
CA ASP A 213 -23.94 0.03 25.01
C ASP A 213 -22.73 -0.03 24.07
N THR A 214 -22.79 -0.97 23.12
CA THR A 214 -21.78 -1.18 22.07
C THR A 214 -22.43 -1.74 20.81
N LYS A 215 -21.77 -1.57 19.67
CA LYS A 215 -22.18 -2.11 18.37
C LYS A 215 -21.15 -3.11 17.89
N TYR A 216 -21.60 -4.29 17.46
CA TYR A 216 -20.78 -5.29 16.77
C TYR A 216 -21.22 -5.48 15.32
N GLU A 217 -20.28 -5.90 14.47
CA GLU A 217 -20.56 -6.37 13.12
C GLU A 217 -19.87 -7.72 12.88
N PHE A 218 -20.45 -8.53 12.00
CA PHE A 218 -19.95 -9.87 11.70
C PHE A 218 -19.72 -10.07 10.21
N GLY A 219 -18.67 -10.83 9.91
CA GLY A 219 -18.36 -11.37 8.59
C GLY A 219 -18.45 -12.88 8.58
N ILE A 220 -18.75 -13.45 7.42
CA ILE A 220 -18.73 -14.89 7.15
C ILE A 220 -17.57 -15.17 6.21
N ASP A 221 -16.71 -16.11 6.58
CA ASP A 221 -15.61 -16.58 5.74
C ASP A 221 -16.07 -17.60 4.69
N GLU A 222 -15.15 -18.09 3.85
CA GLU A 222 -15.46 -19.07 2.79
C GLU A 222 -15.94 -20.42 3.33
N SER A 223 -15.62 -20.75 4.59
CA SER A 223 -16.07 -21.99 5.25
C SER A 223 -17.46 -21.86 5.88
N GLY A 224 -18.03 -20.64 5.90
CA GLY A 224 -19.29 -20.34 6.57
C GLY A 224 -19.15 -20.00 8.06
N MET A 225 -17.93 -19.80 8.57
CA MET A 225 -17.67 -19.44 9.95
C MET A 225 -17.84 -17.94 10.18
N LEU A 226 -18.44 -17.58 11.31
CA LEU A 226 -18.62 -16.19 11.72
C LEU A 226 -17.37 -15.65 12.38
N HIS A 227 -16.99 -14.43 12.00
CA HIS A 227 -15.95 -13.65 12.64
C HIS A 227 -16.50 -12.28 13.05
N VAL A 228 -16.01 -11.74 14.16
CA VAL A 228 -16.19 -10.32 14.46
C VAL A 228 -15.30 -9.49 13.52
N ILE A 229 -15.88 -8.44 12.93
CA ILE A 229 -15.22 -7.53 11.98
C ILE A 229 -15.33 -6.08 12.48
N ASP A 230 -14.93 -5.12 11.64
CA ASP A 230 -15.02 -3.67 11.92
C ASP A 230 -14.20 -3.27 13.17
N GLU A 231 -14.84 -2.69 14.19
CA GLU A 231 -14.23 -2.31 15.46
C GLU A 231 -15.02 -2.81 16.67
N VAL A 232 -14.32 -3.04 17.78
CA VAL A 232 -14.90 -3.64 18.99
C VAL A 232 -14.60 -2.75 20.19
N ASN A 233 -15.67 -2.32 20.88
CA ASN A 233 -15.60 -1.67 22.19
C ASN A 233 -14.78 -0.34 22.22
N THR A 234 -14.79 0.40 21.13
CA THR A 234 -14.09 1.68 20.98
C THR A 234 -14.97 2.88 21.37
N PRO A 235 -14.40 4.05 21.70
CA PRO A 235 -15.17 5.28 21.96
C PRO A 235 -16.11 5.75 20.82
N ASP A 236 -15.94 5.25 19.59
CA ASP A 236 -16.83 5.54 18.46
C ASP A 236 -17.96 4.51 18.31
N SER A 237 -17.70 3.24 18.66
CA SER A 237 -18.67 2.13 18.60
C SER A 237 -19.43 1.91 19.90
N SER A 238 -18.97 2.49 21.01
CA SER A 238 -19.46 2.25 22.37
C SER A 238 -19.68 3.53 23.16
N ARG A 239 -20.53 3.44 24.18
CA ARG A 239 -20.74 4.49 25.18
C ARG A 239 -20.27 4.02 26.54
N MET A 240 -19.48 4.85 27.20
CA MET A 240 -18.71 4.45 28.38
C MET A 240 -18.75 5.56 29.43
N CYS A 241 -19.06 5.21 30.67
CA CYS A 241 -19.00 6.15 31.80
C CYS A 241 -18.11 5.67 32.94
N ASP A 242 -17.67 6.59 33.79
CA ASP A 242 -16.89 6.24 34.97
C ASP A 242 -17.74 5.49 36.00
N VAL A 243 -17.22 4.37 36.53
CA VAL A 243 -17.92 3.56 37.54
C VAL A 243 -18.19 4.38 38.80
N LYS A 244 -17.21 5.13 39.32
CA LYS A 244 -17.36 5.87 40.57
C LYS A 244 -18.39 6.98 40.40
N GLU A 245 -18.35 7.69 39.29
CA GLU A 245 -19.33 8.74 39.03
C GLU A 245 -20.74 8.20 38.84
N TRP A 246 -20.90 7.07 38.16
CA TRP A 246 -22.22 6.45 38.02
C TRP A 246 -22.75 5.97 39.38
N GLU A 247 -21.92 5.28 40.18
CA GLU A 247 -22.29 4.78 41.51
C GLU A 247 -22.63 5.91 42.48
N GLU A 248 -22.00 7.08 42.34
CA GLU A 248 -22.30 8.26 43.15
C GLU A 248 -23.55 9.02 42.67
N LYS A 249 -23.67 9.26 41.35
CA LYS A 249 -24.66 10.20 40.79
C LYS A 249 -25.99 9.53 40.43
N PHE A 250 -26.00 8.27 40.00
CA PHE A 250 -27.24 7.60 39.60
C PHE A 250 -28.23 7.43 40.77
N PRO A 251 -27.82 7.04 42.00
CA PRO A 251 -28.74 7.01 43.14
C PRO A 251 -29.34 8.38 43.48
N GLN A 252 -28.59 9.47 43.27
CA GLN A 252 -29.10 10.82 43.45
C GLN A 252 -30.15 11.17 42.40
N ILE A 253 -29.91 10.81 41.13
CA ILE A 253 -30.89 10.93 40.05
C ILE A 253 -32.17 10.17 40.42
N GLN A 254 -32.05 8.90 40.86
CA GLN A 254 -33.20 8.09 41.26
C GLN A 254 -33.99 8.75 42.39
N LYS A 255 -33.30 9.23 43.44
CA LYS A 255 -33.93 9.93 44.56
C LYS A 255 -34.67 11.19 44.11
N ILE A 256 -34.06 12.03 43.27
CA ILE A 256 -34.70 13.26 42.78
C ILE A 256 -35.92 12.95 41.91
N MET A 257 -35.80 11.95 41.03
CA MET A 257 -36.91 11.53 40.15
C MET A 257 -38.08 10.91 40.92
N HIS A 258 -37.83 10.24 42.05
CA HIS A 258 -38.87 9.63 42.89
C HIS A 258 -39.47 10.61 43.91
N ASP A 259 -38.62 11.37 44.62
CA ASP A 259 -39.03 12.19 45.77
C ASP A 259 -39.31 13.66 45.41
N GLY A 260 -38.91 14.11 44.21
CA GLY A 260 -39.05 15.49 43.76
C GLY A 260 -38.17 16.51 44.49
N LYS A 261 -37.16 16.07 45.27
CA LYS A 261 -36.31 16.96 46.10
C LYS A 261 -34.81 16.70 45.90
N LEU A 262 -34.04 17.77 45.72
CA LEU A 262 -32.59 17.75 45.92
C LEU A 262 -32.26 17.79 47.42
N ASP A 263 -31.26 17.03 47.85
CA ASP A 263 -30.75 17.08 49.22
C ASP A 263 -29.95 18.37 49.43
N SER A 264 -30.55 19.36 50.08
CA SER A 264 -29.99 20.71 50.28
C SER A 264 -28.74 20.74 51.19
N ALA A 265 -28.37 19.61 51.79
CA ALA A 265 -27.28 19.54 52.75
C ALA A 265 -25.86 19.48 52.13
N ARG A 266 -25.71 19.24 50.82
CA ARG A 266 -24.39 19.09 50.17
C ARG A 266 -24.02 20.16 49.15
N SER A 267 -24.98 20.97 48.68
CA SER A 267 -24.73 21.94 47.59
C SER A 267 -24.23 23.30 48.05
N GLY A 268 -24.20 23.61 49.35
CA GLY A 268 -23.79 24.93 49.86
C GLY A 268 -24.65 26.11 49.36
N GLN A 269 -25.74 25.83 48.63
CA GLN A 269 -26.67 26.80 48.09
C GLN A 269 -27.91 26.84 48.99
N SER A 270 -27.96 27.84 49.85
CA SER A 270 -29.15 28.22 50.60
C SER A 270 -30.11 28.95 49.66
N ASP A 271 -30.89 28.25 48.86
CA ASP A 271 -32.05 28.87 48.23
C ASP A 271 -33.26 27.94 48.23
N ALA A 272 -34.30 28.43 48.90
CA ALA A 272 -35.60 27.82 49.10
C ALA A 272 -36.45 27.85 47.82
N SER A 273 -35.98 27.17 46.77
CA SER A 273 -36.71 26.97 45.52
C SER A 273 -37.30 25.55 45.50
N TRP A 274 -38.60 25.49 45.77
CA TRP A 274 -39.57 24.39 45.63
C TRP A 274 -39.18 23.19 44.73
N ALA A 275 -39.65 22.01 45.16
CA ALA A 275 -39.61 20.71 44.48
C ALA A 275 -40.00 20.81 43.00
N LYS A 276 -39.01 20.98 42.11
CA LYS A 276 -39.23 20.86 40.67
C LYS A 276 -39.34 19.38 40.34
N CYS A 277 -40.56 18.94 40.02
CA CYS A 277 -40.78 17.59 39.49
C CYS A 277 -40.28 17.55 38.05
N TYR A 278 -39.24 16.77 37.81
CA TYR A 278 -38.72 16.53 36.47
C TYR A 278 -39.54 15.46 35.76
N ARG A 279 -39.94 15.71 34.51
CA ARG A 279 -40.68 14.71 33.72
C ARG A 279 -39.82 13.51 33.35
N ASN A 280 -38.52 13.75 33.15
CA ASN A 280 -37.54 12.73 32.81
C ASN A 280 -36.13 13.17 33.23
N VAL A 281 -35.20 12.22 33.21
CA VAL A 281 -33.80 12.46 33.59
C VAL A 281 -33.12 13.44 32.63
N SER A 282 -33.47 13.44 31.34
CA SER A 282 -32.96 14.44 30.41
C SER A 282 -33.30 15.88 30.79
N GLU A 283 -34.49 16.14 31.35
CA GLU A 283 -34.86 17.45 31.89
C GLU A 283 -34.07 17.78 33.16
N LEU A 284 -33.91 16.80 34.06
CA LEU A 284 -33.10 16.94 35.28
C LEU A 284 -31.65 17.31 34.95
N LEU A 285 -31.02 16.62 34.01
CA LEU A 285 -29.62 16.84 33.65
C LEU A 285 -29.37 18.18 32.94
N LYS A 286 -30.41 18.83 32.38
CA LYS A 286 -30.28 20.19 31.84
C LYS A 286 -30.13 21.23 32.95
N ASP A 287 -30.89 21.07 34.02
CA ASP A 287 -30.83 21.97 35.18
C ASP A 287 -29.66 21.64 36.11
N HIS A 288 -29.33 20.35 36.23
CA HIS A 288 -28.29 19.84 37.12
C HIS A 288 -27.22 19.05 36.34
N PRO A 289 -26.44 19.71 35.45
CA PRO A 289 -25.46 19.04 34.60
C PRO A 289 -24.36 18.31 35.39
N HIS A 290 -24.09 18.73 36.63
CA HIS A 290 -23.14 18.06 37.53
C HIS A 290 -23.55 16.61 37.90
N LEU A 291 -24.84 16.29 37.80
CA LEU A 291 -25.35 14.92 38.02
C LEU A 291 -25.09 14.00 36.82
N LYS A 292 -24.67 14.53 35.67
CA LYS A 292 -24.32 13.70 34.51
C LYS A 292 -23.01 12.94 34.83
N PRO A 293 -23.02 11.59 34.82
CA PRO A 293 -21.79 10.81 34.87
C PRO A 293 -20.88 11.17 33.68
N ALA A 294 -19.58 11.29 33.95
CA ALA A 294 -18.55 11.56 32.97
C ALA A 294 -18.56 10.46 31.91
N GLU A 295 -18.61 10.89 30.64
CA GLU A 295 -18.75 10.05 29.48
C GLU A 295 -17.51 10.20 28.58
N PHE A 296 -17.05 9.08 28.03
CA PHE A 296 -15.76 8.92 27.40
C PHE A 296 -15.82 8.62 25.88
N SER A 297 -17.01 8.55 25.30
CA SER A 297 -17.26 8.33 23.87
C SER A 297 -17.27 9.64 23.08
N LYS A 298 -17.63 9.54 21.79
CA LYS A 298 -17.93 10.71 20.95
C LYS A 298 -19.09 11.58 21.45
N GLN A 299 -19.79 11.21 22.54
CA GLN A 299 -20.79 12.10 23.16
C GLN A 299 -20.19 13.43 23.59
N TYR A 300 -18.92 13.48 24.00
CA TYR A 300 -18.24 14.74 24.31
C TYR A 300 -18.30 15.75 23.16
N VAL A 301 -18.05 15.29 21.93
CA VAL A 301 -18.12 16.15 20.73
C VAL A 301 -19.54 16.66 20.49
N ARG A 302 -20.54 15.79 20.71
CA ARG A 302 -21.95 16.19 20.59
C ARG A 302 -22.31 17.27 21.61
N ASP A 303 -21.91 17.08 22.86
CA ASP A 303 -22.18 18.03 23.94
C ASP A 303 -21.48 19.37 23.67
N ALA A 304 -20.20 19.36 23.27
CA ALA A 304 -19.46 20.58 22.94
C ALA A 304 -20.11 21.37 21.80
N LEU A 305 -20.63 20.70 20.77
CA LEU A 305 -21.36 21.36 19.68
C LEU A 305 -22.66 22.02 20.19
N LEU A 306 -23.42 21.33 21.03
CA LEU A 306 -24.65 21.88 21.62
C LEU A 306 -24.36 23.07 22.53
N ASP A 307 -23.29 23.02 23.33
CA ASP A 307 -22.86 24.10 24.21
C ASP A 307 -22.41 25.34 23.41
N MET A 308 -21.88 25.14 22.21
CA MET A 308 -21.58 26.20 21.23
C MET A 308 -22.83 26.75 20.53
N GLY A 309 -24.03 26.24 20.85
CA GLY A 309 -25.30 26.68 20.28
C GLY A 309 -25.66 26.03 18.93
N PHE A 310 -24.93 25.01 18.49
CA PHE A 310 -25.26 24.27 17.26
C PHE A 310 -26.61 23.57 17.42
N LYS A 311 -27.47 23.71 16.42
CA LYS A 311 -28.79 23.08 16.35
C LYS A 311 -28.82 22.13 15.16
N PRO A 312 -28.57 20.82 15.37
CA PRO A 312 -28.42 19.85 14.29
C PRO A 312 -29.57 19.81 13.27
N ASP A 313 -30.79 20.06 13.74
CA ASP A 313 -32.02 20.01 12.93
C ASP A 313 -32.30 21.34 12.18
N GLN A 314 -31.58 22.42 12.49
CA GLN A 314 -31.84 23.77 11.95
C GLN A 314 -30.65 24.33 11.16
N ASP A 315 -29.43 24.02 11.60
CA ASP A 315 -28.22 24.57 11.02
C ASP A 315 -27.79 23.78 9.77
N LYS A 316 -27.37 24.50 8.74
CA LYS A 316 -26.94 23.91 7.45
C LYS A 316 -25.53 23.33 7.48
N SER A 317 -24.72 23.71 8.46
CA SER A 317 -23.31 23.33 8.55
C SER A 317 -22.87 23.24 10.00
N VAL A 318 -22.07 22.22 10.31
CA VAL A 318 -21.47 22.04 11.64
C VAL A 318 -20.34 23.07 11.86
N PRO A 319 -20.29 23.75 13.02
CA PRO A 319 -19.22 24.68 13.33
C PRO A 319 -17.88 23.96 13.56
N LYS A 320 -16.77 24.70 13.43
CA LYS A 320 -15.45 24.22 13.85
C LYS A 320 -15.36 24.19 15.37
N LEU A 321 -14.85 23.11 15.93
CA LEU A 321 -14.45 23.05 17.35
C LEU A 321 -13.29 24.00 17.60
N SER A 322 -13.28 24.62 18.79
CA SER A 322 -12.13 25.38 19.27
C SER A 322 -10.93 24.46 19.53
N LYS A 323 -9.72 25.03 19.58
CA LYS A 323 -8.49 24.29 19.87
C LYS A 323 -8.60 23.52 21.18
N GLU A 324 -9.17 24.14 22.21
CA GLU A 324 -9.33 23.55 23.54
C GLU A 324 -10.24 22.32 23.52
N HIS A 325 -11.33 22.38 22.75
CA HIS A 325 -12.23 21.24 22.55
C HIS A 325 -11.55 20.10 21.80
N VAL A 326 -10.75 20.39 20.76
CA VAL A 326 -9.97 19.38 20.03
C VAL A 326 -8.97 18.69 20.96
N VAL A 327 -8.21 19.47 21.74
CA VAL A 327 -7.20 18.96 22.68
C VAL A 327 -7.84 18.12 23.79
N GLU A 328 -8.94 18.58 24.38
CA GLU A 328 -9.67 17.82 25.41
C GLU A 328 -10.28 16.54 24.81
N CYS A 329 -10.78 16.57 23.58
CA CYS A 329 -11.29 15.37 22.91
C CYS A 329 -10.17 14.34 22.70
N ALA A 330 -9.03 14.75 22.11
CA ALA A 330 -7.89 13.85 21.91
C ALA A 330 -7.36 13.28 23.24
N TYR A 331 -7.27 14.11 24.27
CA TYR A 331 -6.89 13.67 25.61
C TYR A 331 -7.84 12.59 26.15
N ARG A 332 -9.16 12.78 26.01
CA ARG A 332 -10.15 11.80 26.47
C ARG A 332 -10.00 10.47 25.75
N TYR A 333 -9.77 10.49 24.43
CA TYR A 333 -9.51 9.28 23.64
C TYR A 333 -8.26 8.55 24.14
N ILE A 334 -7.15 9.27 24.28
CA ILE A 334 -5.88 8.70 24.76
C ILE A 334 -6.05 8.13 26.18
N ALA A 335 -6.63 8.89 27.11
CA ALA A 335 -6.83 8.45 28.49
C ALA A 335 -7.70 7.19 28.58
N VAL A 336 -8.71 7.07 27.71
CA VAL A 336 -9.56 5.87 27.64
C VAL A 336 -8.80 4.70 27.05
N CYS A 337 -7.99 4.92 26.02
CA CYS A 337 -7.12 3.89 25.45
C CYS A 337 -6.22 3.29 26.51
N GLU A 338 -5.50 4.12 27.27
CA GLU A 338 -4.60 3.66 28.32
C GLU A 338 -5.37 2.94 29.44
N ARG A 339 -6.53 3.47 29.82
CA ARG A 339 -7.37 2.87 30.86
C ARG A 339 -7.89 1.48 30.47
N VAL A 340 -8.40 1.34 29.24
CA VAL A 340 -8.96 0.09 28.72
C VAL A 340 -7.86 -0.95 28.50
N THR A 341 -6.79 -0.58 27.82
CA THR A 341 -5.72 -1.52 27.43
C THR A 341 -4.77 -1.80 28.59
N GLY A 342 -4.49 -0.80 29.43
CA GLY A 342 -3.50 -0.83 30.50
C GLY A 342 -2.09 -0.51 30.01
N GLN A 343 -1.96 -0.13 28.74
CA GLN A 343 -0.71 0.22 28.10
C GLN A 343 -0.58 1.74 28.02
N SER A 344 0.64 2.26 28.13
CA SER A 344 0.88 3.68 27.90
C SER A 344 0.71 4.03 26.42
N PHE A 345 0.21 5.23 26.14
CA PHE A 345 0.02 5.69 24.78
C PHE A 345 1.36 5.89 24.07
N GLU A 346 1.50 5.27 22.89
CA GLU A 346 2.70 5.37 22.07
C GLU A 346 2.66 6.66 21.25
N TRP A 347 3.59 7.56 21.54
CA TRP A 347 3.68 8.83 20.85
C TRP A 347 4.57 8.73 19.61
N PRO A 348 4.31 9.54 18.57
CA PRO A 348 5.20 9.67 17.42
C PRO A 348 6.65 9.95 17.83
N SER A 349 7.59 9.38 17.09
CA SER A 349 9.02 9.61 17.32
C SER A 349 9.36 11.09 17.10
N GLU A 350 10.13 11.67 18.02
CA GLU A 350 10.63 13.04 17.88
C GLU A 350 11.84 13.12 16.93
N THR A 351 12.49 11.99 16.63
CA THR A 351 13.71 11.93 15.81
C THR A 351 13.42 11.67 14.33
N VAL A 352 12.32 11.00 13.99
CA VAL A 352 11.93 10.65 12.62
C VAL A 352 10.66 11.41 12.26
N LYS A 353 10.77 12.43 11.42
CA LYS A 353 9.64 13.28 10.99
C LYS A 353 9.08 12.77 9.66
N LEU A 354 8.33 11.69 9.70
CA LEU A 354 7.44 11.30 8.60
C LEU A 354 6.06 11.91 8.82
N THR A 355 5.41 12.35 7.75
CA THR A 355 3.98 12.65 7.78
C THR A 355 3.17 11.38 8.11
N PRO A 356 1.96 11.49 8.68
CA PRO A 356 1.08 10.34 8.90
C PRO A 356 0.90 9.45 7.66
N GLU A 357 0.76 10.06 6.48
CA GLU A 357 0.60 9.37 5.20
C GLU A 357 1.87 8.59 4.80
N GLU A 358 3.05 9.23 4.86
CA GLU A 358 4.33 8.57 4.55
C GLU A 358 4.60 7.38 5.47
N ARG A 359 4.30 7.54 6.78
CA ARG A 359 4.41 6.48 7.78
C ARG A 359 3.50 5.30 7.45
N VAL A 360 2.23 5.55 7.11
CA VAL A 360 1.27 4.51 6.72
C VAL A 360 1.76 3.74 5.50
N CYS A 361 2.18 4.44 4.43
CA CYS A 361 2.66 3.80 3.21
C CYS A 361 3.95 3.00 3.46
N SER A 362 4.90 3.55 4.21
CA SER A 362 6.15 2.87 4.58
C SER A 362 5.88 1.57 5.36
N ASN A 363 4.99 1.62 6.36
CA ASN A 363 4.65 0.45 7.16
C ASN A 363 3.90 -0.62 6.35
N LEU A 364 2.98 -0.23 5.46
CA LEU A 364 2.30 -1.16 4.56
C LEU A 364 3.27 -1.83 3.58
N LYS A 365 4.26 -1.09 3.07
CA LYS A 365 5.34 -1.64 2.24
C LYS A 365 6.21 -2.63 3.02
N HIS A 366 6.65 -2.25 4.23
CA HIS A 366 7.47 -3.10 5.09
C HIS A 366 6.79 -4.45 5.40
N HIS A 367 5.48 -4.44 5.63
CA HIS A 367 4.68 -5.65 5.89
C HIS A 367 4.20 -6.37 4.61
N GLY A 368 4.59 -5.91 3.42
CA GLY A 368 4.29 -6.58 2.14
C GLY A 368 2.86 -6.40 1.61
N PHE A 369 2.09 -5.44 2.14
CA PHE A 369 0.76 -5.10 1.61
C PHE A 369 0.83 -4.22 0.36
N ILE A 370 1.88 -3.42 0.25
CA ILE A 370 2.26 -2.72 -0.98
C ILE A 370 3.33 -3.57 -1.68
N LYS A 371 3.08 -3.94 -2.93
CA LYS A 371 4.02 -4.72 -3.74
C LYS A 371 4.91 -3.74 -4.51
N GLY A 372 6.20 -4.07 -4.68
CA GLY A 372 7.26 -3.18 -5.21
C GLY A 372 7.07 -2.59 -6.62
N CYS A 373 5.90 -2.74 -7.24
CA CYS A 373 5.45 -1.99 -8.40
C CYS A 373 3.92 -2.06 -8.49
N CYS A 374 3.29 -1.16 -9.25
CA CYS A 374 1.87 -1.25 -9.59
C CYS A 374 1.52 -0.53 -10.89
N ALA A 375 0.31 -0.77 -11.41
CA ALA A 375 -0.18 -0.10 -12.61
C ALA A 375 -1.59 0.47 -12.43
N ALA A 376 -1.92 1.53 -13.16
CA ALA A 376 -3.26 2.12 -13.18
C ALA A 376 -3.82 2.20 -14.61
N VAL A 377 -4.99 1.64 -14.84
CA VAL A 377 -5.71 1.70 -16.13
C VAL A 377 -6.72 2.83 -16.09
N PHE A 378 -6.40 3.96 -16.73
CA PHE A 378 -7.30 5.08 -16.90
C PHE A 378 -8.12 4.90 -18.17
N ALA A 379 -9.44 4.99 -18.08
CA ALA A 379 -10.33 4.89 -19.22
C ALA A 379 -11.32 6.05 -19.32
N GLY A 380 -11.69 6.40 -20.55
CA GLY A 380 -12.58 7.53 -20.83
C GLY A 380 -14.05 7.27 -20.47
N SER A 381 -14.46 6.01 -20.43
CA SER A 381 -15.87 5.60 -20.30
C SER A 381 -16.02 4.23 -19.61
N ASP A 382 -17.12 4.04 -18.88
CA ASP A 382 -17.49 2.74 -18.30
C ASP A 382 -17.75 1.68 -19.38
N SER A 383 -18.09 2.10 -20.61
CA SER A 383 -18.26 1.18 -21.76
C SER A 383 -16.99 0.39 -22.09
N ASP A 384 -15.82 0.88 -21.68
CA ASP A 384 -14.53 0.27 -21.97
C ASP A 384 -14.14 -0.81 -20.94
N MET A 385 -15.02 -1.11 -19.97
CA MET A 385 -14.76 -2.07 -18.89
C MET A 385 -14.24 -3.43 -19.38
N PRO A 386 -14.79 -4.06 -20.44
CA PRO A 386 -14.25 -5.33 -20.93
C PRO A 386 -12.78 -5.24 -21.39
N HIS A 387 -12.36 -4.08 -21.91
CA HIS A 387 -10.97 -3.83 -22.31
C HIS A 387 -10.08 -3.52 -21.10
N ILE A 388 -10.59 -2.76 -20.12
CA ILE A 388 -9.91 -2.49 -18.85
C ILE A 388 -9.60 -3.80 -18.11
N GLU A 389 -10.60 -4.66 -17.94
CA GLU A 389 -10.47 -5.97 -17.29
C GLU A 389 -9.44 -6.84 -18.03
N LYS A 390 -9.41 -6.76 -19.37
CA LYS A 390 -8.39 -7.43 -20.18
C LYS A 390 -6.99 -6.88 -19.90
N CYS A 391 -6.80 -5.56 -19.84
CA CYS A 391 -5.51 -4.96 -19.47
C CYS A 391 -5.05 -5.41 -18.07
N GLN A 392 -5.94 -5.38 -17.07
CA GLN A 392 -5.63 -5.82 -15.72
C GLN A 392 -5.27 -7.31 -15.66
N LYS A 393 -6.01 -8.17 -16.39
CA LYS A 393 -5.72 -9.60 -16.50
C LYS A 393 -4.36 -9.87 -17.13
N GLU A 394 -3.96 -9.12 -18.14
CA GLU A 394 -2.66 -9.26 -18.79
C GLU A 394 -1.52 -8.79 -17.86
N LEU A 395 -1.69 -7.70 -17.11
CA LEU A 395 -0.74 -7.25 -16.09
C LEU A 395 -0.56 -8.29 -14.96
N ALA A 396 -1.65 -8.93 -14.55
CA ALA A 396 -1.63 -9.95 -13.50
C ALA A 396 -0.77 -11.17 -13.84
N LYS A 397 -0.56 -11.50 -15.13
CA LYS A 397 0.34 -12.59 -15.55
C LYS A 397 1.78 -12.38 -15.12
N TYR A 398 2.20 -11.12 -14.96
CA TYR A 398 3.53 -10.74 -14.50
C TYR A 398 3.56 -10.46 -12.99
N GLY A 399 2.46 -10.67 -12.27
CA GLY A 399 2.34 -10.37 -10.84
C GLY A 399 2.25 -8.88 -10.51
N ILE A 400 1.92 -8.03 -11.49
CA ILE A 400 1.81 -6.58 -11.32
C ILE A 400 0.38 -6.25 -10.82
N PRO A 401 0.23 -5.72 -9.59
CA PRO A 401 -1.06 -5.21 -9.12
C PRO A 401 -1.54 -4.09 -10.02
N SER A 402 -2.82 -4.13 -10.37
CA SER A 402 -3.39 -3.10 -11.24
C SER A 402 -4.77 -2.65 -10.77
N HIS A 403 -5.01 -1.34 -10.88
CA HIS A 403 -6.27 -0.69 -10.54
C HIS A 403 -6.80 0.05 -11.75
N TYR A 404 -8.08 0.43 -11.77
CA TYR A 404 -8.62 1.23 -12.86
C TYR A 404 -9.29 2.52 -12.39
N ARG A 405 -9.41 3.49 -13.30
CA ARG A 405 -10.14 4.75 -13.10
C ARG A 405 -10.91 5.11 -14.35
N ILE A 406 -12.17 5.46 -14.16
CA ILE A 406 -13.00 6.00 -15.24
C ILE A 406 -13.00 7.52 -15.12
N CYS A 407 -12.34 8.18 -16.08
CA CYS A 407 -12.29 9.62 -16.16
C CYS A 407 -12.06 10.08 -17.60
N SER A 408 -12.98 10.91 -18.10
CA SER A 408 -12.89 11.46 -19.45
C SER A 408 -12.11 12.78 -19.45
N ALA A 409 -11.05 12.86 -20.26
CA ALA A 409 -10.33 14.12 -20.50
C ALA A 409 -11.23 15.21 -21.10
N HIS A 410 -12.23 14.83 -21.91
CA HIS A 410 -13.15 15.78 -22.53
C HIS A 410 -14.26 16.26 -21.60
N LYS A 411 -14.89 15.34 -20.86
CA LYS A 411 -16.06 15.65 -20.04
C LYS A 411 -15.68 16.13 -18.64
N GLN A 412 -14.53 15.69 -18.12
CA GLN A 412 -14.14 15.88 -16.72
C GLN A 412 -12.62 16.17 -16.57
N PRO A 413 -12.05 17.18 -17.25
CA PRO A 413 -10.60 17.45 -17.24
C PRO A 413 -10.04 17.72 -15.84
N THR A 414 -10.73 18.52 -15.01
CA THR A 414 -10.30 18.81 -13.63
C THR A 414 -10.30 17.57 -12.74
N ARG A 415 -11.24 16.63 -12.98
CA ARG A 415 -11.29 15.37 -12.24
C ARG A 415 -10.14 14.45 -12.66
N LEU A 416 -9.78 14.44 -13.95
CA LEU A 416 -8.64 13.69 -14.46
C LEU A 416 -7.33 14.22 -13.86
N GLU A 417 -7.15 15.54 -13.84
CA GLU A 417 -6.01 16.19 -13.22
C GLU A 417 -5.90 15.83 -11.73
N ALA A 418 -6.98 15.98 -10.97
CA ALA A 418 -6.99 15.61 -9.55
C ALA A 418 -6.67 14.13 -9.34
N ALA A 419 -7.21 13.23 -10.17
CA ALA A 419 -6.91 11.81 -10.11
C ALA A 419 -5.42 11.54 -10.39
N LEU A 420 -4.84 12.12 -11.44
CA LEU A 420 -3.43 11.92 -11.77
C LEU A 420 -2.50 12.48 -10.69
N GLN A 421 -2.83 13.65 -10.11
CA GLN A 421 -2.10 14.19 -8.94
C GLN A 421 -2.13 13.24 -7.74
N MET A 422 -3.24 12.51 -7.53
CA MET A 422 -3.31 11.49 -6.49
C MET A 422 -2.39 10.29 -6.80
N TYR A 423 -2.36 9.82 -8.05
CA TYR A 423 -1.50 8.71 -8.48
C TYR A 423 0.00 9.08 -8.56
N ASN A 424 0.32 10.35 -8.81
CA ASN A 424 1.69 10.86 -8.77
C ASN A 424 2.33 10.77 -7.37
N LYS A 425 1.55 10.47 -6.32
CA LYS A 425 2.03 10.24 -4.95
C LYS A 425 2.46 8.78 -4.67
N SER A 426 2.47 7.92 -5.68
CA SER A 426 2.94 6.53 -5.54
C SER A 426 4.35 6.51 -4.96
N ILE A 427 4.58 5.67 -3.96
CA ILE A 427 5.90 5.45 -3.35
C ILE A 427 6.63 4.27 -3.98
N GLU A 428 5.94 3.49 -4.82
CA GLU A 428 6.52 2.45 -5.66
C GLU A 428 6.58 2.87 -7.14
N PRO A 429 7.47 2.23 -7.93
CA PRO A 429 7.43 2.33 -9.38
C PRO A 429 6.04 2.04 -9.93
N MET A 430 5.51 3.00 -10.69
CA MET A 430 4.17 2.91 -11.28
C MET A 430 4.20 3.16 -12.79
N ALA A 431 3.24 2.57 -13.50
CA ALA A 431 2.92 2.89 -14.89
C ALA A 431 1.41 3.08 -15.08
N ILE A 432 1.03 3.88 -16.06
CA ILE A 432 -0.38 4.14 -16.40
C ILE A 432 -0.68 3.55 -17.77
N ILE A 433 -1.75 2.78 -17.89
CA ILE A 433 -2.37 2.46 -19.19
C ILE A 433 -3.50 3.44 -19.40
N ALA A 434 -3.43 4.27 -20.45
CA ALA A 434 -4.51 5.14 -20.87
C ALA A 434 -5.30 4.47 -21.99
N SER A 435 -6.62 4.34 -21.81
CA SER A 435 -7.51 3.65 -22.74
C SER A 435 -8.71 4.53 -23.10
N ALA A 436 -8.72 5.07 -24.31
CA ALA A 436 -9.86 5.82 -24.82
C ALA A 436 -10.15 5.42 -26.26
N GLY A 437 -11.43 5.12 -26.53
CA GLY A 437 -11.95 4.99 -27.90
C GLY A 437 -12.25 6.34 -28.55
N GLY A 438 -12.41 6.35 -29.86
CA GLY A 438 -12.61 7.55 -30.66
C GLY A 438 -11.39 8.47 -30.63
N THR A 439 -11.61 9.77 -30.47
CA THR A 439 -10.51 10.73 -30.33
C THR A 439 -9.88 10.63 -28.94
N ASP A 440 -8.69 10.03 -28.87
CA ASP A 440 -7.95 9.83 -27.63
C ASP A 440 -7.21 11.10 -27.17
N ALA A 441 -7.91 11.97 -26.45
CA ALA A 441 -7.26 13.03 -25.68
C ALA A 441 -6.76 12.55 -24.30
N LEU A 442 -7.24 11.41 -23.82
CA LEU A 442 -6.92 10.91 -22.48
C LEU A 442 -5.45 10.59 -22.35
N SER A 443 -4.88 9.85 -23.30
CA SER A 443 -3.48 9.46 -23.30
C SER A 443 -2.53 10.65 -23.26
N GLY A 444 -2.74 11.62 -24.16
CA GLY A 444 -1.88 12.80 -24.24
C GLY A 444 -1.96 13.66 -22.99
N THR A 445 -3.18 13.91 -22.48
CA THR A 445 -3.38 14.65 -21.23
C THR A 445 -2.80 13.92 -20.02
N ALA A 446 -2.99 12.60 -19.93
CA ALA A 446 -2.44 11.79 -18.84
C ALA A 446 -0.91 11.81 -18.85
N SER A 447 -0.29 11.67 -20.02
CA SER A 447 1.16 11.74 -20.18
C SER A 447 1.74 13.12 -19.83
N PHE A 448 1.00 14.20 -20.10
CA PHE A 448 1.45 15.54 -19.74
C PHE A 448 1.41 15.79 -18.22
N LEU A 449 0.38 15.27 -17.53
CA LEU A 449 0.14 15.53 -16.11
C LEU A 449 0.77 14.50 -15.16
N SER A 450 1.09 13.30 -15.65
CA SER A 450 1.67 12.25 -14.82
C SER A 450 3.19 12.38 -14.71
N VAL A 451 3.72 12.04 -13.54
CA VAL A 451 5.16 11.80 -13.34
C VAL A 451 5.56 10.37 -13.70
N TRP A 452 4.57 9.51 -13.98
CA TRP A 452 4.75 8.10 -14.32
C TRP A 452 4.62 7.87 -15.83
N PRO A 453 5.31 6.84 -16.38
CA PRO A 453 5.16 6.45 -17.77
C PRO A 453 3.70 6.12 -18.13
N VAL A 454 3.27 6.61 -19.30
CA VAL A 454 1.92 6.37 -19.82
C VAL A 454 1.98 5.55 -21.11
N VAL A 455 1.18 4.47 -21.16
CA VAL A 455 1.02 3.59 -22.31
C VAL A 455 -0.40 3.75 -22.85
N SER A 456 -0.53 4.26 -24.07
CA SER A 456 -1.79 4.31 -24.79
C SER A 456 -2.16 2.93 -25.29
N CYS A 457 -3.26 2.39 -24.77
CA CYS A 457 -3.84 1.12 -25.20
C CYS A 457 -5.36 1.30 -25.43
N PRO A 458 -5.75 1.91 -26.57
CA PRO A 458 -7.16 2.15 -26.86
C PRO A 458 -7.91 0.83 -27.10
N PRO A 459 -9.23 0.80 -26.83
CA PRO A 459 -10.08 -0.34 -27.16
C PRO A 459 -10.28 -0.51 -28.67
N ASP A 460 -10.14 0.58 -29.43
CA ASP A 460 -10.31 0.59 -30.88
C ASP A 460 -9.09 0.03 -31.62
N PRO A 461 -9.28 -0.87 -32.61
CA PRO A 461 -8.20 -1.29 -33.49
C PRO A 461 -7.72 -0.10 -34.33
N HIS A 462 -6.40 0.14 -34.35
CA HIS A 462 -5.76 1.18 -35.16
C HIS A 462 -6.34 2.59 -34.90
N ASN A 463 -6.08 3.13 -33.71
CA ASN A 463 -6.47 4.50 -33.38
C ASN A 463 -5.34 5.51 -33.71
N PRO A 464 -5.43 6.27 -34.82
CA PRO A 464 -4.38 7.21 -35.20
C PRO A 464 -4.30 8.43 -34.28
N SER A 465 -5.34 8.74 -33.50
CA SER A 465 -5.28 9.88 -32.57
C SER A 465 -4.28 9.65 -31.43
N CYS A 466 -3.92 8.40 -31.13
CA CYS A 466 -2.91 8.06 -30.12
C CYS A 466 -1.47 8.31 -30.61
N ILE A 467 -1.28 8.58 -31.90
CA ILE A 467 0.03 8.77 -32.55
C ILE A 467 0.40 10.26 -32.62
N GLY A 468 -0.60 11.13 -32.83
CA GLY A 468 -0.45 12.58 -32.90
C GLY A 468 -0.59 13.25 -31.53
N ASN A 469 0.42 13.10 -30.66
CA ASN A 469 0.38 13.69 -29.33
C ASN A 469 0.82 15.18 -29.34
N PRO A 470 0.27 16.03 -28.45
CA PRO A 470 0.74 17.40 -28.29
C PRO A 470 2.20 17.44 -27.80
N PRO A 471 2.95 18.54 -28.06
CA PRO A 471 4.31 18.68 -27.57
C PRO A 471 4.41 18.42 -26.06
N LEU A 472 5.51 17.80 -25.62
CA LEU A 472 5.78 17.39 -24.22
C LEU A 472 5.01 16.17 -23.72
N SER A 473 4.11 15.60 -24.53
CA SER A 473 3.53 14.29 -24.25
C SER A 473 4.41 13.17 -24.84
N SER A 474 4.68 12.16 -24.03
CA SER A 474 5.64 11.08 -24.27
C SER A 474 5.01 9.68 -24.16
N ASN A 475 3.68 9.57 -24.22
CA ASN A 475 3.00 8.28 -24.15
C ASN A 475 3.43 7.36 -25.30
N VAL A 476 3.64 6.09 -24.97
CA VAL A 476 3.92 5.03 -25.95
C VAL A 476 2.60 4.44 -26.43
N TYR A 477 2.44 4.26 -27.74
CA TYR A 477 1.25 3.62 -28.31
C TYR A 477 1.43 2.10 -28.44
N VAL A 478 0.59 1.33 -27.75
CA VAL A 478 0.58 -0.14 -27.80
C VAL A 478 -0.85 -0.65 -27.99
N GLN A 479 -1.13 -1.16 -29.18
CA GLN A 479 -2.49 -1.55 -29.59
C GLN A 479 -3.08 -2.73 -28.79
N ARG A 480 -2.26 -3.70 -28.37
CA ARG A 480 -2.75 -4.94 -27.74
C ARG A 480 -2.53 -4.90 -26.23
N PRO A 481 -3.55 -5.19 -25.39
CA PRO A 481 -3.42 -5.25 -23.94
C PRO A 481 -2.27 -6.15 -23.45
N GLY A 482 -2.08 -7.32 -24.07
CA GLY A 482 -0.98 -8.24 -23.71
C GLY A 482 0.40 -7.62 -23.97
N ASN A 483 0.57 -6.89 -25.07
CA ASN A 483 1.83 -6.19 -25.36
C ASN A 483 2.02 -4.99 -24.44
N ALA A 484 0.94 -4.27 -24.09
CA ALA A 484 1.01 -3.14 -23.16
C ALA A 484 1.43 -3.60 -21.76
N ALA A 485 0.83 -4.69 -21.28
CA ALA A 485 1.23 -5.34 -20.03
C ALA A 485 2.68 -5.83 -20.06
N ARG A 486 3.09 -6.50 -21.15
CA ARG A 486 4.47 -6.97 -21.32
C ARG A 486 5.47 -5.81 -21.34
N PHE A 487 5.15 -4.71 -22.03
CA PHE A 487 5.99 -3.51 -22.06
C PHE A 487 6.17 -2.92 -20.66
N ILE A 488 5.08 -2.76 -19.90
CA ILE A 488 5.15 -2.31 -18.50
C ILE A 488 5.95 -3.29 -17.64
N ALA A 489 5.77 -4.60 -17.83
CA ALA A 489 6.55 -5.61 -17.12
C ALA A 489 8.04 -5.51 -17.43
N GLN A 490 8.42 -5.28 -18.68
CA GLN A 490 9.81 -5.05 -19.08
C GLN A 490 10.39 -3.80 -18.42
N MET A 491 9.62 -2.70 -18.36
CA MET A 491 10.02 -1.49 -17.65
C MET A 491 10.30 -1.76 -16.17
N PHE A 492 9.39 -2.44 -15.48
CA PHE A 492 9.62 -2.79 -14.07
C PHE A 492 10.75 -3.81 -13.89
N GLY A 493 10.94 -4.73 -14.84
CA GLY A 493 12.05 -5.68 -14.85
C GLY A 493 13.42 -4.99 -14.95
N SER A 494 13.51 -3.84 -15.62
CA SER A 494 14.74 -3.02 -15.70
C SER A 494 14.93 -2.07 -14.51
N CYS A 495 13.84 -1.64 -13.86
CA CYS A 495 13.86 -0.56 -12.86
C CYS A 495 13.83 -1.04 -11.40
N CYS A 496 14.59 -2.11 -11.07
CA CYS A 496 14.88 -2.62 -9.71
C CYS A 496 13.84 -3.49 -8.97
N ASN A 497 14.38 -4.36 -8.08
CA ASN A 497 13.80 -5.14 -6.96
C ASN A 497 12.59 -6.08 -7.15
N VAL A 498 11.83 -6.05 -8.24
CA VAL A 498 10.70 -6.98 -8.42
C VAL A 498 11.13 -8.28 -9.10
N LYS A 499 11.89 -9.11 -8.38
CA LYS A 499 12.40 -10.41 -8.88
C LYS A 499 11.29 -11.29 -9.49
N SER A 500 10.07 -11.19 -8.98
CA SER A 500 8.90 -11.93 -9.49
C SER A 500 8.49 -11.50 -10.91
N VAL A 501 8.54 -10.22 -11.25
CA VAL A 501 8.19 -9.71 -12.59
C VAL A 501 9.25 -10.17 -13.59
N ARG A 502 10.54 -10.02 -13.25
CA ARG A 502 11.65 -10.49 -14.10
C ARG A 502 11.56 -11.99 -14.34
N LYS A 503 11.30 -12.78 -13.29
CA LYS A 503 11.08 -14.22 -13.43
C LYS A 503 9.92 -14.54 -14.37
N ALA A 504 8.77 -13.86 -14.22
CA ALA A 504 7.63 -14.09 -15.09
C ALA A 504 7.94 -13.79 -16.58
N LEU A 505 8.74 -12.75 -16.86
CA LEU A 505 9.21 -12.45 -18.22
C LEU A 505 10.12 -13.54 -18.79
N VAL A 506 11.02 -14.10 -17.97
CA VAL A 506 11.91 -15.21 -18.37
C VAL A 506 11.10 -16.48 -18.61
N ASP A 507 10.24 -16.87 -17.67
CA ASP A 507 9.39 -18.06 -17.79
C ASP A 507 8.49 -17.98 -19.05
N GLU A 508 7.96 -16.80 -19.39
CA GLU A 508 7.19 -16.57 -20.63
C GLU A 508 8.05 -16.75 -21.90
N ALA A 509 9.31 -16.30 -21.87
CA ALA A 509 10.24 -16.45 -22.99
C ALA A 509 10.63 -17.91 -23.18
N GLU A 510 10.98 -18.62 -22.11
CA GLU A 510 11.35 -20.04 -22.12
C GLU A 510 10.19 -20.93 -22.58
N GLY A 511 8.96 -20.68 -22.11
CA GLY A 511 7.79 -21.45 -22.54
C GLY A 511 7.46 -21.35 -24.03
N LYS A 512 8.06 -20.40 -24.76
CA LYS A 512 7.93 -20.24 -26.21
C LYS A 512 9.12 -20.83 -27.00
N MET A 513 10.12 -21.36 -26.30
CA MET A 513 11.32 -21.94 -26.90
C MET A 513 11.35 -23.45 -26.67
N GLU A 514 11.36 -24.23 -27.75
CA GLU A 514 11.60 -25.67 -27.69
C GLU A 514 12.99 -25.94 -28.32
N VAL A 515 13.90 -26.54 -27.56
CA VAL A 515 15.23 -26.92 -28.08
C VAL A 515 15.12 -28.32 -28.68
N VAL A 516 15.27 -28.43 -30.00
CA VAL A 516 15.25 -29.72 -30.72
C VAL A 516 16.53 -29.82 -31.55
N GLU A 517 17.39 -30.80 -31.26
CA GLU A 517 18.60 -31.11 -32.06
C GLU A 517 19.48 -29.89 -32.37
N GLY A 518 19.77 -29.05 -31.35
CA GLY A 518 20.61 -27.86 -31.52
C GLY A 518 19.94 -26.70 -32.29
N ARG A 519 18.64 -26.77 -32.52
CA ARG A 519 17.82 -25.71 -33.13
C ARG A 519 16.82 -25.15 -32.12
N ILE A 520 16.60 -23.84 -32.16
CA ILE A 520 15.54 -23.19 -31.38
C ILE A 520 14.28 -23.20 -32.23
N ARG A 521 13.28 -23.97 -31.82
CA ARG A 521 11.94 -23.99 -32.40
C ARG A 521 11.06 -23.02 -31.60
N HIS A 522 10.56 -22.00 -32.27
CA HIS A 522 9.59 -21.04 -31.73
C HIS A 522 8.27 -21.19 -32.53
N PRO A 523 7.09 -20.81 -31.99
CA PRO A 523 5.79 -20.99 -32.66
C PRO A 523 5.65 -20.41 -34.08
N LYS A 524 6.60 -19.57 -34.51
CA LYS A 524 6.64 -18.92 -35.83
C LYS A 524 7.69 -19.48 -36.79
N GLY A 525 8.46 -20.48 -36.38
CA GLY A 525 9.47 -21.10 -37.24
C GLY A 525 10.57 -21.84 -36.48
N VAL A 526 11.33 -22.64 -37.22
CA VAL A 526 12.59 -23.24 -36.75
C VAL A 526 13.71 -22.29 -37.17
N PHE A 527 14.50 -21.81 -36.21
CA PHE A 527 15.53 -20.81 -36.46
C PHE A 527 16.93 -21.45 -36.43
N ASN A 528 17.72 -21.19 -37.49
CA ASN A 528 19.13 -21.56 -37.55
C ASN A 528 19.96 -20.46 -36.91
N VAL A 529 20.56 -20.72 -35.75
CA VAL A 529 21.41 -19.75 -35.05
C VAL A 529 22.75 -19.64 -35.79
N THR A 530 22.92 -18.56 -36.56
CA THR A 530 24.18 -18.27 -37.29
C THR A 530 25.12 -17.37 -36.51
N LYS A 531 24.62 -16.71 -35.45
CA LYS A 531 25.42 -15.84 -34.57
C LYS A 531 24.80 -15.80 -33.18
N ALA A 532 25.59 -16.08 -32.15
CA ALA A 532 25.19 -15.94 -30.76
C ALA A 532 26.13 -14.95 -30.07
N SER A 533 25.58 -13.89 -29.49
CA SER A 533 26.29 -13.09 -28.51
C SER A 533 26.10 -13.73 -27.14
N VAL A 534 27.10 -13.64 -26.27
CA VAL A 534 26.98 -14.05 -24.88
C VAL A 534 27.43 -12.86 -24.05
N THR A 535 26.52 -12.33 -23.24
CA THR A 535 26.83 -11.20 -22.36
C THR A 535 27.08 -11.74 -20.97
N VAL A 536 28.34 -11.81 -20.57
CA VAL A 536 28.67 -12.24 -19.22
C VAL A 536 28.69 -11.00 -18.36
N SER A 537 27.71 -10.89 -17.48
CA SER A 537 27.63 -9.81 -16.49
C SER A 537 27.88 -10.42 -15.12
N GLY A 538 28.71 -9.79 -14.31
CA GLY A 538 29.08 -10.31 -13.01
C GLY A 538 29.53 -9.19 -12.09
N TYR A 539 29.48 -9.43 -10.80
CA TYR A 539 30.03 -8.52 -9.82
C TYR A 539 30.99 -9.28 -8.91
N LEU A 540 32.14 -8.67 -8.67
CA LEU A 540 33.10 -9.11 -7.67
C LEU A 540 32.78 -8.34 -6.40
N THR A 541 32.25 -9.05 -5.42
CA THR A 541 32.00 -8.49 -4.09
C THR A 541 33.20 -8.82 -3.20
N PHE A 542 33.88 -7.80 -2.71
CA PHE A 542 34.90 -7.97 -1.68
C PHE A 542 34.23 -7.86 -0.31
N ARG A 543 34.24 -8.95 0.47
CA ARG A 543 33.77 -8.93 1.86
C ARG A 543 34.78 -9.63 2.74
N GLU A 544 35.25 -8.94 3.78
CA GLU A 544 36.07 -9.53 4.86
C GLU A 544 37.30 -10.32 4.36
N ASN A 545 38.08 -9.75 3.42
CA ASN A 545 39.23 -10.38 2.75
C ASN A 545 38.91 -11.62 1.88
N GLU A 546 37.64 -11.91 1.61
CA GLU A 546 37.24 -12.90 0.62
C GLU A 546 36.74 -12.23 -0.66
N LEU A 547 37.25 -12.74 -1.80
CA LEU A 547 36.76 -12.40 -3.13
C LEU A 547 35.57 -13.30 -3.46
N LEU A 548 34.36 -12.79 -3.28
CA LEU A 548 33.15 -13.50 -3.69
C LEU A 548 32.84 -13.19 -5.15
N PHE A 549 33.00 -14.21 -5.99
CA PHE A 549 32.73 -14.14 -7.42
C PHE A 549 31.32 -14.64 -7.70
N ASP A 550 30.37 -13.72 -7.91
CA ASP A 550 29.01 -14.05 -8.31
C ASP A 550 28.85 -13.75 -9.80
N MET A 551 28.81 -14.81 -10.60
CA MET A 551 28.86 -14.74 -12.05
C MET A 551 27.47 -15.03 -12.60
N ASP A 552 26.80 -13.99 -13.10
CA ASP A 552 25.45 -14.10 -13.65
C ASP A 552 25.56 -14.29 -15.18
N LEU A 553 25.69 -15.54 -15.61
CA LEU A 553 25.88 -15.86 -17.02
C LEU A 553 24.60 -15.57 -17.82
N GLN A 554 24.48 -14.38 -18.40
CA GLN A 554 23.40 -14.04 -19.32
C GLN A 554 23.74 -14.44 -20.76
N VAL A 555 23.26 -15.60 -21.18
CA VAL A 555 23.31 -15.98 -22.60
C VAL A 555 22.23 -15.20 -23.36
N ILE A 556 22.57 -14.02 -23.88
CA ILE A 556 21.66 -13.20 -24.70
C ILE A 556 21.95 -13.45 -26.18
N ILE A 557 21.17 -14.34 -26.82
CA ILE A 557 21.25 -14.57 -28.28
C ILE A 557 20.65 -13.36 -29.00
N CYS A 558 21.47 -12.39 -29.43
CA CYS A 558 20.96 -11.12 -29.96
C CYS A 558 20.61 -11.11 -31.45
N TYR A 559 20.97 -12.10 -32.29
CA TYR A 559 20.76 -11.97 -33.74
C TYR A 559 20.45 -13.27 -34.48
N LEU A 560 19.35 -13.26 -35.23
CA LEU A 560 19.04 -14.26 -36.27
C LEU A 560 19.01 -13.57 -37.63
N LYS A 561 19.97 -13.91 -38.51
CA LYS A 561 20.03 -13.39 -39.89
C LYS A 561 19.39 -14.41 -40.83
N VAL A 562 18.33 -14.01 -41.53
CA VAL A 562 17.72 -14.77 -42.63
C VAL A 562 17.60 -13.83 -43.84
N ASP A 563 18.20 -14.21 -44.97
CA ASP A 563 18.03 -13.61 -46.31
C ASP A 563 17.98 -12.07 -46.41
N ASN A 564 19.07 -11.41 -45.99
CA ASN A 564 19.29 -9.96 -46.14
C ASN A 564 18.27 -9.02 -45.48
N ILE A 565 17.52 -9.51 -44.50
CA ILE A 565 16.69 -8.69 -43.60
C ILE A 565 17.18 -8.94 -42.17
N ALA A 566 17.43 -7.86 -41.42
CA ALA A 566 17.74 -7.95 -39.99
C ALA A 566 16.43 -8.15 -39.22
N TYR A 567 16.33 -9.26 -38.48
CA TYR A 567 15.22 -9.52 -37.58
C TYR A 567 15.70 -9.29 -36.14
N ASP A 568 15.04 -8.39 -35.43
CA ASP A 568 15.08 -8.37 -33.98
C ASP A 568 13.99 -9.33 -33.49
N MET A 569 14.37 -10.37 -32.76
CA MET A 569 13.43 -11.36 -32.24
C MET A 569 12.77 -10.86 -30.94
N TYR A 570 12.04 -9.76 -31.04
CA TYR A 570 10.89 -9.52 -30.17
C TYR A 570 9.65 -10.08 -30.85
N GLY A 571 8.99 -11.05 -30.21
CA GLY A 571 7.83 -11.71 -30.78
C GLY A 571 6.74 -10.77 -31.33
N ASP A 572 6.15 -11.22 -32.42
CA ASP A 572 4.82 -10.92 -32.98
C ASP A 572 4.39 -9.55 -33.49
N ASN A 573 5.11 -8.44 -33.30
CA ASN A 573 4.80 -7.19 -34.03
C ASN A 573 6.04 -6.34 -34.33
N LEU A 574 6.02 -5.69 -35.49
CA LEU A 574 6.89 -4.59 -35.88
C LEU A 574 6.74 -3.43 -34.87
N VAL A 575 7.80 -3.11 -34.11
CA VAL A 575 7.85 -1.93 -33.25
C VAL A 575 8.46 -0.78 -34.06
N VAL A 576 7.65 0.20 -34.43
CA VAL A 576 8.12 1.50 -34.93
C VAL A 576 8.34 2.39 -33.71
N ILE A 577 9.60 2.59 -33.32
CA ILE A 577 9.97 3.59 -32.32
C ILE A 577 10.07 4.93 -33.04
N MET A 578 9.17 5.86 -32.73
CA MET A 578 9.33 7.27 -33.15
C MET A 578 10.11 8.02 -32.08
N GLU A 579 11.18 8.70 -32.50
CA GLU A 579 11.98 9.55 -31.62
C GLU A 579 11.13 10.69 -31.04
N ASN A 580 11.11 10.82 -29.72
CA ASN A 580 10.61 12.03 -29.07
C ASN A 580 11.49 12.38 -27.87
N LYS A 581 12.21 13.51 -27.97
CA LYS A 581 13.02 14.13 -26.92
C LYS A 581 12.26 14.41 -25.61
N ALA A 582 10.94 14.27 -25.60
CA ALA A 582 10.09 14.37 -24.42
C ALA A 582 10.20 13.17 -23.45
N LEU A 583 10.60 11.97 -23.92
CA LEU A 583 10.75 10.79 -23.05
C LEU A 583 11.94 10.94 -22.08
N GLU A 584 13.07 11.47 -22.57
CA GLU A 584 14.23 11.85 -21.72
C GLU A 584 13.85 12.91 -20.67
N ALA A 585 12.99 13.87 -21.04
CA ALA A 585 12.52 14.91 -20.14
C ALA A 585 11.52 14.43 -19.08
N ALA A 586 10.86 13.29 -19.29
CA ALA A 586 9.96 12.65 -18.33
C ALA A 586 10.75 11.81 -17.30
N VAL A 587 11.77 11.07 -17.76
CA VAL A 587 12.71 10.35 -16.89
C VAL A 587 13.48 11.32 -15.99
N ALA A 588 13.92 12.47 -16.53
CA ALA A 588 14.63 13.50 -15.78
C ALA A 588 13.79 14.21 -14.68
N ARG A 589 12.47 14.01 -14.63
CA ARG A 589 11.55 14.58 -13.62
C ARG A 589 11.15 13.59 -12.53
N CYS A 590 11.63 12.35 -12.58
CA CYS A 590 11.33 11.33 -11.59
C CYS A 590 12.09 11.61 -10.28
N PRO A 591 11.39 11.85 -9.14
CA PRO A 591 12.02 12.23 -7.87
C PRO A 591 12.74 11.07 -7.15
N ILE A 592 12.82 9.88 -7.77
CA ILE A 592 13.54 8.71 -7.24
C ILE A 592 15.05 8.79 -7.52
N PHE A 593 15.48 9.71 -8.39
CA PHE A 593 16.91 9.94 -8.69
C PHE A 593 17.38 11.23 -7.99
N ASP A 594 18.14 11.07 -6.92
CA ASP A 594 18.63 12.17 -6.09
C ASP A 594 19.58 13.10 -6.87
N ARG A 595 19.38 14.41 -6.72
CA ARG A 595 20.08 15.47 -7.44
C ARG A 595 20.94 16.26 -6.47
N GLU A 596 22.17 15.84 -6.24
CA GLU A 596 23.22 16.75 -5.76
C GLU A 596 24.61 16.09 -5.86
N ARG A 597 25.27 16.25 -7.01
CA ARG A 597 26.63 16.80 -7.15
C ARG A 597 27.06 16.82 -8.63
N ASP A 598 27.49 18.01 -9.03
CA ASP A 598 28.29 18.36 -10.21
C ASP A 598 27.60 18.32 -11.60
N PHE A 599 26.84 19.38 -11.87
CA PHE A 599 26.75 19.94 -13.23
C PHE A 599 28.01 20.78 -13.50
N MET A 600 28.97 20.25 -14.26
CA MET A 600 29.89 21.06 -15.06
C MET A 600 30.16 20.41 -16.42
N ALA A 601 29.83 21.19 -17.46
CA ALA A 601 30.12 21.01 -18.88
C ALA A 601 29.47 19.80 -19.58
N LEU A 602 28.66 20.10 -20.61
CA LEU A 602 28.24 19.16 -21.63
C LEU A 602 29.48 18.54 -22.30
N ASP A 603 29.77 17.29 -21.95
CA ASP A 603 30.35 16.32 -22.86
C ASP A 603 29.44 15.10 -22.85
N PHE A 604 28.93 14.78 -24.04
CA PHE A 604 27.99 13.71 -24.29
C PHE A 604 28.58 12.35 -23.92
N VAL A 605 27.69 11.45 -23.49
CA VAL A 605 27.87 9.99 -23.28
C VAL A 605 28.44 9.58 -21.93
N ARG A 606 27.56 9.46 -20.93
CA ARG A 606 27.68 8.49 -19.83
C ARG A 606 26.29 8.05 -19.40
N GLU A 607 25.86 6.91 -19.91
CA GLU A 607 25.14 5.77 -19.29
C GLU A 607 24.79 4.82 -20.45
N PRO A 608 25.15 3.52 -20.43
CA PRO A 608 24.95 2.66 -21.59
C PRO A 608 23.48 2.22 -21.69
N THR A 609 22.67 3.06 -22.29
CA THR A 609 21.72 2.61 -23.30
C THR A 609 22.54 2.28 -24.54
N ALA A 610 22.59 1.01 -24.93
CA ALA A 610 22.99 0.64 -26.29
C ALA A 610 21.96 -0.31 -26.89
N VAL A 611 20.87 0.29 -27.35
CA VAL A 611 20.22 -0.15 -28.58
C VAL A 611 21.14 0.30 -29.71
N VAL A 612 21.76 -0.62 -30.43
CA VAL A 612 22.50 -0.29 -31.65
C VAL A 612 21.49 0.05 -32.75
N LEU A 613 21.26 1.34 -32.97
CA LEU A 613 20.61 1.86 -34.17
C LEU A 613 21.63 1.88 -35.31
N ILE A 614 21.50 0.98 -36.28
CA ILE A 614 22.22 1.11 -37.56
C ILE A 614 21.38 2.00 -38.48
N GLY A 615 21.72 3.28 -38.53
CA GLY A 615 21.27 4.17 -39.58
C GLY A 615 22.09 3.93 -40.86
N VAL A 616 21.43 3.48 -41.93
CA VAL A 616 22.03 3.52 -43.27
C VAL A 616 21.68 4.87 -43.88
N ALA A 617 22.56 5.85 -43.70
CA ALA A 617 22.55 7.07 -44.50
C ALA A 617 23.53 6.90 -45.66
N ASP A 618 23.03 7.19 -46.86
CA ASP A 618 23.65 7.19 -48.19
C ASP A 618 25.15 6.84 -48.27
N GLY A 619 25.45 5.82 -49.08
CA GLY A 619 26.80 5.32 -49.29
C GLY A 619 27.74 6.38 -49.88
N ARG A 620 28.57 6.98 -49.01
CA ARG A 620 29.97 7.40 -49.21
C ARG A 620 30.42 8.28 -48.03
N ILE A 621 31.43 7.85 -47.27
CA ILE A 621 32.19 8.73 -46.37
C ILE A 621 33.60 8.93 -46.97
N ARG A 622 33.94 10.20 -47.26
CA ARG A 622 35.31 10.65 -47.57
C ARG A 622 36.02 11.00 -46.26
N HIS A 623 37.21 10.43 -46.04
CA HIS A 623 38.18 10.89 -45.04
C HIS A 623 39.33 11.65 -45.74
N PRO A 624 39.96 12.69 -45.13
CA PRO A 624 40.93 13.56 -45.83
C PRO A 624 42.31 12.94 -46.07
N LYS A 625 42.59 11.73 -45.58
CA LYS A 625 43.85 11.01 -45.82
C LYS A 625 43.58 9.51 -45.95
N GLY A 626 43.49 9.03 -47.19
CA GLY A 626 43.57 7.60 -47.55
C GLY A 626 42.30 6.75 -47.34
N LEU A 627 42.00 5.90 -48.32
CA LEU A 627 40.88 4.94 -48.35
C LEU A 627 41.30 3.64 -47.63
N PHE A 628 40.57 3.20 -46.60
CA PHE A 628 40.72 1.85 -46.03
C PHE A 628 39.49 1.02 -46.37
N ILE A 629 39.68 -0.13 -47.00
CA ILE A 629 38.63 -1.13 -47.29
C ILE A 629 38.98 -2.36 -46.45
N PRO A 630 38.20 -2.75 -45.42
CA PRO A 630 38.40 -4.02 -44.74
C PRO A 630 37.99 -5.20 -45.62
N ASP A 631 38.78 -6.27 -45.60
CA ASP A 631 38.53 -7.54 -46.29
C ASP A 631 37.28 -8.24 -45.71
N PRO A 632 36.27 -8.61 -46.54
CA PRO A 632 35.04 -9.21 -46.07
C PRO A 632 35.14 -10.68 -45.59
N ARG A 633 36.33 -11.28 -45.50
CA ARG A 633 36.46 -12.74 -45.25
C ARG A 633 36.86 -13.19 -43.85
N GLN A 634 37.10 -12.31 -42.88
CA GLN A 634 37.36 -12.74 -41.49
C GLN A 634 36.89 -11.68 -40.45
N PRO A 635 35.80 -11.91 -39.69
CA PRO A 635 35.51 -11.12 -38.51
C PRO A 635 36.25 -11.68 -37.28
N ALA A 636 37.18 -10.93 -36.72
CA ALA A 636 37.77 -11.27 -35.43
C ALA A 636 36.74 -11.10 -34.29
N PRO A 637 36.77 -11.93 -33.23
CA PRO A 637 35.95 -11.72 -32.04
C PRO A 637 36.29 -10.37 -31.42
N TYR A 638 35.25 -9.61 -31.09
CA TYR A 638 35.35 -8.31 -30.43
C TYR A 638 34.83 -8.44 -29.00
N MET A 639 35.62 -7.93 -28.07
CA MET A 639 35.36 -7.95 -26.63
C MET A 639 35.40 -6.51 -26.16
N ASP A 640 34.31 -6.06 -25.56
CA ASP A 640 34.19 -4.73 -24.96
C ASP A 640 33.67 -4.89 -23.54
N GLY A 641 34.12 -4.05 -22.63
CA GLY A 641 33.69 -4.15 -21.25
C GLY A 641 33.84 -2.87 -20.48
N SER A 642 32.92 -2.65 -19.54
CA SER A 642 32.93 -1.51 -18.64
C SER A 642 33.13 -1.98 -17.20
N PHE A 643 34.03 -1.31 -16.49
CA PHE A 643 34.33 -1.56 -15.09
C PHE A 643 33.87 -0.37 -14.27
N ARG A 644 33.21 -0.62 -13.15
CA ARG A 644 32.66 0.41 -12.27
C ARG A 644 32.81 -0.06 -10.82
N PHE A 645 33.24 0.84 -9.94
CA PHE A 645 33.25 0.58 -8.50
C PHE A 645 31.99 1.19 -7.87
N GLU A 646 31.23 0.38 -7.15
CA GLU A 646 30.04 0.79 -6.39
C GLU A 646 30.07 0.08 -5.03
N ASP A 647 30.01 0.85 -3.93
CA ASP A 647 29.90 0.32 -2.55
C ASP A 647 30.95 -0.77 -2.17
N ASP A 648 32.23 -0.54 -2.48
CA ASP A 648 33.35 -1.50 -2.32
C ASP A 648 33.25 -2.79 -3.17
N GLU A 649 32.34 -2.82 -4.15
CA GLU A 649 32.20 -3.89 -5.14
C GLU A 649 32.75 -3.46 -6.50
N LEU A 650 33.61 -4.29 -7.11
CA LEU A 650 34.05 -4.10 -8.49
C LEU A 650 33.03 -4.76 -9.41
N ARG A 651 32.23 -3.94 -10.09
CA ARG A 651 31.26 -4.38 -11.09
C ARG A 651 31.91 -4.36 -12.47
N PHE A 652 31.73 -5.43 -13.21
CA PHE A 652 32.22 -5.52 -14.58
C PHE A 652 31.15 -6.08 -15.50
N ASP A 653 30.96 -5.39 -16.61
CA ASP A 653 30.14 -5.86 -17.72
C ASP A 653 31.11 -6.24 -18.83
N ILE A 654 31.19 -7.53 -19.17
CA ILE A 654 32.03 -8.00 -20.29
C ILE A 654 31.11 -8.51 -21.40
N HIS A 655 31.08 -7.75 -22.49
CA HIS A 655 30.41 -8.13 -23.71
C HIS A 655 31.37 -8.94 -24.58
N VAL A 656 31.10 -10.24 -24.70
CA VAL A 656 31.84 -11.13 -25.61
C VAL A 656 30.98 -11.41 -26.84
N VAL A 657 31.40 -10.87 -27.99
CA VAL A 657 30.76 -11.22 -29.26
C VAL A 657 31.52 -12.39 -29.87
N ILE A 658 30.97 -13.60 -29.70
CA ILE A 658 31.52 -14.81 -30.32
C ILE A 658 31.02 -14.87 -31.77
N TYR A 659 31.95 -14.83 -32.71
CA TYR A 659 31.68 -15.10 -34.13
C TYR A 659 32.15 -16.53 -34.41
N GLU A 660 31.21 -17.46 -34.49
CA GLU A 660 31.17 -18.65 -35.38
C GLU A 660 30.31 -19.75 -34.77
N CYS A 661 29.28 -20.15 -35.51
CA CYS A 661 28.73 -21.50 -35.43
C CYS A 661 28.80 -22.07 -36.84
N HIS A 662 29.83 -22.87 -37.13
CA HIS A 662 29.87 -23.69 -38.33
C HIS A 662 29.08 -24.97 -38.07
N ILE A 663 27.92 -25.10 -38.73
CA ILE A 663 27.29 -26.41 -38.91
C ILE A 663 27.96 -27.02 -40.13
N ASP A 664 28.81 -28.02 -39.91
CA ASP A 664 29.29 -28.86 -41.00
C ASP A 664 28.26 -29.96 -41.25
N VAL A 665 27.78 -30.01 -42.48
CA VAL A 665 26.85 -31.03 -42.96
C VAL A 665 27.72 -32.05 -43.67
N ASP A 666 28.17 -33.07 -42.94
CA ASP A 666 28.30 -34.44 -43.47
C ASP A 666 28.65 -35.39 -42.32
N GLY A 667 27.84 -36.44 -42.19
CA GLY A 667 27.84 -37.32 -41.03
C GLY A 667 29.15 -38.08 -40.83
N VAL A 668 29.88 -37.73 -39.77
CA VAL A 668 30.65 -38.67 -38.93
C VAL A 668 30.57 -38.14 -37.50
N GLY A 669 30.03 -38.94 -36.59
CA GLY A 669 29.94 -38.59 -35.19
C GLY A 669 31.30 -38.53 -34.51
N TYR A 670 31.45 -37.59 -33.58
CA TYR A 670 32.14 -37.82 -32.32
C TYR A 670 31.23 -37.36 -31.19
N ASP A 671 31.05 -38.28 -30.24
CA ASP A 671 30.38 -38.06 -28.98
C ASP A 671 31.46 -37.87 -27.89
N MET A 672 31.02 -37.29 -26.77
CA MET A 672 31.71 -37.04 -25.50
C MET A 672 32.42 -35.68 -25.36
N LEU A 673 31.82 -34.75 -24.62
CA LEU A 673 31.68 -34.66 -23.15
C LEU A 673 32.91 -34.00 -22.52
N GLY A 674 32.65 -32.95 -21.75
CA GLY A 674 33.64 -32.39 -20.83
C GLY A 674 33.10 -31.10 -20.25
N SER A 675 32.79 -31.14 -18.96
CA SER A 675 32.72 -29.96 -18.12
C SER A 675 33.97 -29.07 -18.28
N ASP A 676 33.82 -27.83 -17.83
CA ASP A 676 34.89 -26.92 -17.39
C ASP A 676 35.44 -25.91 -18.42
N ALA A 677 35.33 -24.63 -18.02
CA ALA A 677 36.01 -23.41 -18.46
C ALA A 677 35.58 -22.70 -19.78
N VAL A 678 34.90 -21.55 -19.62
CA VAL A 678 34.96 -20.43 -20.57
C VAL A 678 36.30 -19.72 -20.36
N ILE A 679 37.18 -19.76 -21.35
CA ILE A 679 38.48 -19.05 -21.31
C ILE A 679 38.22 -17.57 -21.60
N ILE A 680 38.21 -16.74 -20.55
CA ILE A 680 38.11 -15.28 -20.67
C ILE A 680 39.52 -14.71 -20.86
N LYS A 681 39.77 -14.09 -22.02
CA LYS A 681 40.99 -13.32 -22.24
C LYS A 681 40.87 -11.99 -21.51
N ILE A 682 41.61 -11.86 -20.42
CA ILE A 682 41.73 -10.62 -19.67
C ILE A 682 42.59 -9.65 -20.48
N SER A 683 42.11 -8.42 -20.69
CA SER A 683 42.88 -7.39 -21.36
C SER A 683 44.02 -6.91 -20.47
N GLN A 684 45.16 -6.52 -21.05
CA GLN A 684 46.32 -5.99 -20.30
C GLN A 684 45.95 -4.89 -19.27
N PRO A 685 45.02 -3.96 -19.57
CA PRO A 685 44.56 -2.97 -18.59
C PRO A 685 43.88 -3.54 -17.34
N LEU A 686 43.16 -4.67 -17.46
CA LEU A 686 42.54 -5.34 -16.31
C LEU A 686 43.58 -6.12 -15.49
N ALA A 687 44.59 -6.70 -16.13
CA ALA A 687 45.74 -7.30 -15.44
C ALA A 687 46.54 -6.24 -14.66
N ASP A 688 46.74 -5.07 -15.25
CA ASP A 688 47.45 -3.94 -14.62
C ASP A 688 46.62 -3.32 -13.48
N ALA A 689 45.29 -3.28 -13.59
CA ALA A 689 44.38 -2.83 -12.54
C ALA A 689 44.34 -3.78 -11.32
N ILE A 690 44.36 -5.10 -11.56
CA ILE A 690 44.47 -6.12 -10.50
C ILE A 690 45.85 -6.05 -9.82
N ALA A 691 46.92 -5.84 -10.59
CA ALA A 691 48.28 -5.69 -10.07
C ALA A 691 48.52 -4.37 -9.31
N ALA A 692 47.68 -3.35 -9.53
CA ALA A 692 47.74 -2.06 -8.86
C ALA A 692 46.91 -1.99 -7.56
N CYS A 693 46.17 -3.06 -7.21
CA CYS A 693 45.42 -3.13 -5.96
C CYS A 693 46.39 -3.31 -4.77
N PRO A 694 46.46 -2.34 -3.83
CA PRO A 694 47.48 -2.32 -2.77
C PRO A 694 47.28 -3.35 -1.65
N GLN A 695 46.28 -4.24 -1.77
CA GLN A 695 45.90 -5.23 -0.75
C GLN A 695 46.20 -6.69 -1.14
N LEU A 696 46.90 -6.92 -2.26
CA LEU A 696 47.37 -8.26 -2.67
C LEU A 696 48.87 -8.37 -2.39
N GLU A 697 49.27 -9.17 -1.39
CA GLU A 697 50.68 -9.54 -1.25
C GLU A 697 51.04 -10.61 -2.29
N ARG A 698 52.27 -10.55 -2.80
CA ARG A 698 52.77 -11.45 -3.87
C ARG A 698 52.72 -12.95 -3.52
N ASP A 699 52.54 -13.28 -2.25
CA ASP A 699 52.56 -14.65 -1.75
C ASP A 699 51.20 -15.38 -1.88
N ASP A 700 50.12 -14.69 -2.28
CA ASP A 700 48.80 -15.29 -2.53
C ASP A 700 48.70 -16.07 -3.86
N PHE A 701 49.76 -16.11 -4.67
CA PHE A 701 49.80 -16.79 -5.98
C PHE A 701 50.52 -18.16 -5.97
N HIS A 702 50.68 -18.78 -4.79
CA HIS A 702 51.34 -20.09 -4.68
C HIS A 702 50.37 -21.26 -4.91
N GLU A 703 49.91 -21.44 -6.15
CA GLU A 703 49.71 -22.75 -6.82
C GLU A 703 49.15 -22.53 -8.24
N LEU A 704 49.93 -21.86 -9.09
CA LEU A 704 49.70 -21.84 -10.52
C LEU A 704 50.88 -22.56 -11.17
N GLU A 705 50.67 -23.84 -11.51
CA GLU A 705 51.69 -24.66 -12.14
C GLU A 705 51.96 -24.14 -13.57
N PHE A 706 53.13 -23.51 -13.76
CA PHE A 706 53.56 -23.03 -15.06
C PHE A 706 54.04 -24.19 -15.93
N LYS A 707 53.34 -24.48 -17.03
CA LYS A 707 53.95 -25.18 -18.17
C LYS A 707 54.19 -24.20 -19.32
N PRO A 708 55.45 -23.96 -19.71
CA PRO A 708 55.73 -23.09 -20.84
C PRO A 708 55.25 -23.74 -22.14
N SER A 709 54.39 -23.03 -22.87
CA SER A 709 54.07 -23.34 -24.27
C SER A 709 55.29 -23.00 -25.13
N SER A 710 55.72 -23.92 -26.00
CA SER A 710 56.93 -23.83 -26.80
C SER A 710 56.81 -22.97 -28.06
N ASP A 711 55.99 -21.91 -28.05
CA ASP A 711 55.77 -21.05 -29.22
C ASP A 711 56.23 -19.60 -28.93
N PRO A 712 57.36 -19.14 -29.51
CA PRO A 712 57.93 -17.84 -29.19
C PRO A 712 57.15 -16.73 -29.91
N GLY A 713 56.10 -16.22 -29.28
CA GLY A 713 55.41 -15.02 -29.78
C GLY A 713 54.06 -14.65 -29.16
N GLN A 714 53.50 -15.41 -28.21
CA GLN A 714 52.25 -15.03 -27.56
C GLN A 714 52.26 -15.34 -26.06
N ASP A 715 52.49 -14.32 -25.24
CA ASP A 715 52.14 -14.36 -23.82
C ASP A 715 50.62 -14.37 -23.69
N LYS A 716 50.06 -15.51 -23.27
CA LYS A 716 48.65 -15.65 -22.87
C LYS A 716 48.60 -16.37 -21.53
N ILE A 717 47.87 -15.77 -20.58
CA ILE A 717 47.62 -16.31 -19.25
C ILE A 717 46.15 -16.75 -19.18
N ILE A 718 45.86 -17.93 -18.60
CA ILE A 718 44.52 -18.54 -18.47
C ILE A 718 44.30 -18.92 -17.00
N TYR A 719 43.13 -18.59 -16.41
CA TYR A 719 42.75 -18.99 -15.03
C TYR A 719 41.32 -19.56 -14.97
N SER A 720 41.04 -20.48 -14.03
CA SER A 720 39.70 -21.09 -13.75
C SER A 720 39.47 -21.31 -12.24
N TYR A 721 38.24 -21.18 -11.71
CA TYR A 721 37.95 -21.45 -10.28
C TYR A 721 36.56 -22.07 -9.97
N ARG A 722 36.45 -22.83 -8.86
CA ARG A 722 35.26 -23.57 -8.31
C ARG A 722 35.00 -23.24 -6.80
N GLY A 723 33.78 -22.78 -6.44
CA GLY A 723 33.00 -23.14 -5.20
C GLY A 723 33.21 -22.50 -3.79
N PHE A 724 32.17 -21.80 -3.26
CA PHE A 724 31.44 -21.83 -1.95
C PHE A 724 32.08 -22.04 -0.52
N TRP A 725 31.90 -21.05 0.42
CA TRP A 725 31.35 -21.06 1.85
C TRP A 725 32.02 -20.09 2.89
N ALA A 726 31.21 -19.17 3.47
CA ALA A 726 31.07 -18.66 4.87
C ALA A 726 32.07 -17.70 5.61
N ALA A 727 31.47 -16.59 6.13
CA ALA A 727 31.89 -15.53 7.09
C ALA A 727 32.42 -16.00 8.49
N PRO A 728 32.80 -15.15 9.52
CA PRO A 728 32.69 -13.67 9.67
C PRO A 728 33.87 -12.89 10.38
N PHE A 729 33.83 -11.54 10.37
CA PHE A 729 34.20 -10.51 11.40
C PHE A 729 35.11 -9.31 10.97
N VAL A 730 34.52 -8.10 10.95
CA VAL A 730 34.86 -6.82 11.65
C VAL A 730 36.34 -6.32 11.67
N GLN A 731 36.61 -5.10 11.11
CA GLN A 731 36.84 -3.81 11.82
C GLN A 731 37.56 -2.74 10.94
N SER A 732 36.94 -1.55 10.83
CA SER A 732 37.50 -0.17 10.79
C SER A 732 38.80 0.19 10.02
N ALA A 733 38.72 1.18 9.11
CA ALA A 733 39.14 2.59 9.34
C ALA A 733 39.56 3.37 8.05
N CYS A 734 38.89 4.50 7.83
CA CYS A 734 39.39 5.85 7.47
C CYS A 734 40.39 6.13 6.31
N LEU A 735 40.03 7.16 5.51
CA LEU A 735 40.88 8.15 4.79
C LEU A 735 41.69 7.58 3.60
N VAL A 736 41.55 7.99 2.35
CA VAL A 736 41.34 9.31 1.71
C VAL A 736 40.66 9.09 0.35
#